data_AF-A0AAN6BV75-F1
#
_entry.id   AF-A0AAN6BV75-F1
#
_cell.length_a   1.000
_cell.length_b   1.000
_cell.length_c   1.000
_cell.angle_alpha   90.00
_cell.angle_beta   90.00
_cell.angle_gamma   90.00
#
_symmetry.space_group_name_H-M   'P 1'
#
loop_
_entity.id
_entity.type
_entity.pdbx_description
1 polymer ?
#
loop_
_entity_poly.entity_id
_entity_poly.type
_entity_poly.pdbx_seq_one_letter_code
_entity_poly.pdbx_strand_id
1 'polypeptide(L)'
;MGDASVFVESRHDEAGDNSLGAVTGLPVGLQKPSEPQPYANHQAKLPLLDRYIDEPRQLRVAVIGGGLSGILAGVLLPEKVPGIQLTIYDKNYDFGGTWLENTYPGVRCDIPSHVYQSTFAPNKKWSDEFAPGAEIRDYWQGVAKKYNVYQYAKFGHHVKSIDWNSEESTWTLTLQRRDQSEQTTTTIVETADVVFTATGRFNAWKLPDYPGISEYKGLLRHAQNWDPSADLKGKRIAVIGNGASGIQLVANVQKLAGHLDHYVRGKTWIANSWAGDDRTLEPQPIPEDLKATFEDPEAYLKFRKTTEDKYWRGFDGFIRNSDTSKQLKARFIDIMKKRLAKKPELLDVIVPDFSPNCRRLTPGPGYLEAIAEDNVDYITTPIARFTATGIETTDGVQRDVDAIFCATGANRDMIPAFEIRANGTSIGDVWGKEKGHGFPYTYLGVATPGFPNLFFLAGPHGTGPSGTVPHSAETQIAYFAKILRKISREGIKSIVASKSAADDFLEYADSLFASTTLSENCSSWYNGGKPGGRIHGVWPGSATHLTIVRREPRWEDFEYEYLGGSGNRFQWYFGNGWTRKEQDRDVDMTPYLNNPDETISKCFFNSIIDKNAEHSINQLQNPIIAHVMADRQPVDNNMSLSDIKTLMKKDPDGNGISALGYDGVLRNFDCERNIVDAVGLNPTQIKEYYEGLPMTERLLNADGRNVSYYNMFHPHAENIPRKFTEEDIAKSQAFNEELERRGVTGCVIGKSAGDKESDYI
;
A
#
# COMPACT_ATOMS: atom_id res chain seq x y z
N MET A 1 -48.04 -20.18 9.75
CA MET A 1 -49.41 -20.09 9.17
C MET A 1 -49.70 -18.60 9.10
N GLY A 2 -49.30 -17.91 8.03
CA GLY A 2 -49.94 -17.92 6.70
C GLY A 2 -50.92 -16.74 6.68
N ASP A 3 -50.52 -15.61 6.08
CA ASP A 3 -51.07 -15.04 4.83
C ASP A 3 -52.48 -14.44 5.03
N ALA A 4 -52.99 -13.40 4.36
CA ALA A 4 -52.69 -12.57 3.20
C ALA A 4 -53.81 -11.48 3.27
N SER A 5 -53.52 -10.19 3.16
CA SER A 5 -53.55 -9.37 1.94
C SER A 5 -54.88 -9.31 1.14
N VAL A 6 -55.16 -8.06 0.70
CA VAL A 6 -55.75 -7.56 -0.56
C VAL A 6 -57.22 -7.08 -0.71
N PHE A 7 -57.28 -5.91 -1.42
CA PHE A 7 -58.28 -5.30 -2.33
C PHE A 7 -59.45 -4.50 -1.71
N VAL A 8 -59.55 -3.16 -1.88
CA VAL A 8 -59.80 -2.27 -3.06
C VAL A 8 -61.27 -2.18 -3.43
N GLU A 9 -61.80 -0.96 -3.41
CA GLU A 9 -62.80 -0.51 -4.37
C GLU A 9 -62.67 0.99 -4.66
N SER A 10 -63.09 1.38 -5.86
CA SER A 10 -62.68 2.55 -6.64
C SER A 10 -63.89 3.29 -7.24
N ARG A 11 -63.65 4.50 -7.77
CA ARG A 11 -64.41 5.35 -8.75
C ARG A 11 -65.21 6.50 -8.14
N HIS A 12 -64.85 7.77 -8.39
CA HIS A 12 -64.95 8.66 -9.59
C HIS A 12 -66.20 9.57 -9.50
N ASP A 13 -66.02 10.91 -9.43
CA ASP A 13 -66.23 11.80 -10.59
C ASP A 13 -65.99 13.31 -10.27
N GLU A 14 -65.45 13.93 -11.33
CA GLU A 14 -65.20 15.30 -11.83
C GLU A 14 -65.60 16.64 -11.16
N ALA A 15 -64.76 17.65 -11.55
CA ALA A 15 -65.06 19.04 -11.96
C ALA A 15 -64.79 20.22 -10.99
N GLY A 16 -63.63 20.86 -11.20
CA GLY A 16 -63.40 22.30 -11.48
C GLY A 16 -63.98 23.41 -10.57
N ASP A 17 -63.10 24.26 -10.00
CA ASP A 17 -62.89 25.67 -10.42
C ASP A 17 -61.88 26.37 -9.48
N ASN A 18 -61.17 27.35 -10.04
CA ASN A 18 -60.12 28.19 -9.49
C ASN A 18 -60.58 29.12 -8.35
N SER A 19 -59.73 29.31 -7.34
CA SER A 19 -59.20 30.64 -6.95
C SER A 19 -58.45 30.58 -5.60
N LEU A 20 -57.37 31.37 -5.54
CA LEU A 20 -56.50 31.55 -4.38
C LEU A 20 -57.25 32.19 -3.19
N GLY A 21 -57.13 31.57 -2.01
CA GLY A 21 -57.52 32.14 -0.73
C GLY A 21 -56.67 31.55 0.40
N ALA A 22 -55.90 32.38 1.09
CA ALA A 22 -55.02 31.99 2.19
C ALA A 22 -55.79 31.34 3.33
N VAL A 23 -55.32 30.18 3.83
CA VAL A 23 -55.69 29.68 5.16
C VAL A 23 -54.44 29.19 5.88
N THR A 24 -53.96 30.08 6.74
CA THR A 24 -53.22 29.81 7.98
C THR A 24 -53.96 28.77 8.83
N GLY A 25 -53.34 27.61 9.04
CA GLY A 25 -53.81 26.60 9.99
C GLY A 25 -52.62 26.00 10.73
N LEU A 26 -52.16 26.66 11.79
CA LEU A 26 -51.32 26.02 12.81
C LEU A 26 -52.25 25.27 13.78
N PRO A 27 -51.98 24.00 14.13
CA PRO A 27 -52.74 23.30 15.15
C PRO A 27 -52.50 23.96 16.51
N VAL A 28 -53.58 24.42 17.14
CA VAL A 28 -53.61 24.84 18.54
C VAL A 28 -53.41 23.60 19.41
N GLY A 29 -52.27 23.50 20.08
CA GLY A 29 -51.98 22.38 20.99
C GLY A 29 -50.59 22.28 21.58
N LEU A 30 -49.78 23.35 21.62
CA LEU A 30 -48.51 23.33 22.35
C LEU A 30 -48.73 23.85 23.78
N GLN A 31 -48.73 22.92 24.74
CA GLN A 31 -48.59 23.26 26.16
C GLN A 31 -47.32 24.09 26.36
N LYS A 32 -47.43 25.14 27.19
CA LYS A 32 -46.29 25.95 27.63
C LYS A 32 -45.21 24.98 28.16
N PRO A 33 -43.95 25.03 27.66
CA PRO A 33 -42.90 24.19 28.22
C PRO A 33 -42.80 24.50 29.71
N SER A 34 -42.79 23.45 30.54
CA SER A 34 -42.51 23.56 31.97
C SER A 34 -41.22 24.36 32.17
N GLU A 35 -41.15 25.19 33.21
CA GLU A 35 -39.91 25.90 33.55
C GLU A 35 -38.73 24.92 33.54
N PRO A 36 -37.62 25.24 32.85
CA PRO A 36 -36.48 24.35 32.78
C PRO A 36 -35.96 24.12 34.20
N GLN A 37 -36.04 22.87 34.64
CA GLN A 37 -35.47 22.43 35.91
C GLN A 37 -33.97 22.82 35.92
N PRO A 38 -33.46 23.43 37.00
CA PRO A 38 -32.03 23.72 37.10
C PRO A 38 -31.21 22.44 36.98
N TYR A 39 -30.16 22.48 36.16
CA TYR A 39 -29.30 21.33 35.81
C TYR A 39 -28.74 20.58 37.02
N ALA A 40 -28.61 21.29 38.16
CA ALA A 40 -28.07 20.77 39.42
C ALA A 40 -28.83 19.56 40.01
N ASN A 41 -30.09 19.34 39.61
CA ASN A 41 -30.92 18.26 40.15
C ASN A 41 -30.90 16.95 39.33
N HIS A 42 -30.01 16.83 38.33
CA HIS A 42 -29.92 15.62 37.52
C HIS A 42 -28.82 14.68 38.03
N GLN A 43 -29.21 13.51 38.53
CA GLN A 43 -28.27 12.44 38.84
C GLN A 43 -27.67 11.95 37.50
N ALA A 44 -26.37 12.20 37.30
CA ALA A 44 -25.69 11.85 36.06
C ALA A 44 -25.77 10.33 35.81
N LYS A 45 -26.35 9.94 34.67
CA LYS A 45 -26.52 8.52 34.29
C LYS A 45 -25.22 7.88 33.81
N LEU A 46 -24.25 8.68 33.41
CA LEU A 46 -22.95 8.24 32.90
C LEU A 46 -21.84 8.69 33.86
N PRO A 47 -21.14 7.78 34.53
CA PRO A 47 -19.93 8.15 35.27
C PRO A 47 -18.84 8.54 34.28
N LEU A 48 -18.24 9.72 34.43
CA LEU A 48 -17.08 10.12 33.64
C LEU A 48 -15.84 9.36 34.10
N LEU A 49 -14.93 9.06 33.17
CA LEU A 49 -13.64 8.45 33.49
C LEU A 49 -12.65 9.55 33.86
N ASP A 50 -11.87 9.34 34.91
CA ASP A 50 -10.79 10.26 35.27
C ASP A 50 -9.57 10.03 34.37
N ARG A 51 -9.67 10.53 33.12
CA ARG A 51 -8.62 10.52 32.11
C ARG A 51 -8.76 11.71 31.18
N TYR A 52 -7.66 12.10 30.55
CA TYR A 52 -7.64 13.18 29.56
C TYR A 52 -7.90 12.67 28.14
N ILE A 53 -8.46 13.52 27.27
CA ILE A 53 -8.74 13.17 25.87
C ILE A 53 -7.47 12.88 25.05
N ASP A 54 -6.36 13.53 25.39
CA ASP A 54 -5.04 13.41 24.76
C ASP A 54 -4.14 12.34 25.40
N GLU A 55 -4.72 11.45 26.23
CA GLU A 55 -4.05 10.30 26.83
C GLU A 55 -4.47 8.98 26.14
N PRO A 56 -3.86 8.60 25.00
CA PRO A 56 -4.22 7.37 24.29
C PRO A 56 -4.01 6.11 25.15
N ARG A 57 -4.88 5.10 24.98
CA ARG A 57 -4.68 3.78 25.61
C ARG A 57 -3.41 3.13 25.05
N GLN A 58 -2.56 2.58 25.91
CA GLN A 58 -1.48 1.71 25.45
C GLN A 58 -2.05 0.43 24.80
N LEU A 59 -1.49 0.04 23.67
CA LEU A 59 -1.91 -1.15 22.93
C LEU A 59 -0.79 -2.17 22.86
N ARG A 60 -1.06 -3.41 23.28
CA ARG A 60 -0.19 -4.56 23.06
C ARG A 60 -0.44 -5.10 21.66
N VAL A 61 0.57 -5.01 20.81
CA VAL A 61 0.46 -5.39 19.40
C VAL A 61 1.47 -6.49 19.10
N ALA A 62 0.95 -7.64 18.63
CA ALA A 62 1.78 -8.75 18.19
C ALA A 62 1.85 -8.78 16.66
N VAL A 63 3.06 -8.81 16.10
CA VAL A 63 3.31 -9.05 14.67
C VAL A 63 3.93 -10.44 14.53
N ILE A 64 3.32 -11.31 13.72
CA ILE A 64 3.79 -12.69 13.54
C ILE A 64 4.49 -12.79 12.19
N GLY A 65 5.83 -12.79 12.20
CA GLY A 65 6.71 -12.85 11.04
C GLY A 65 7.69 -11.68 11.00
N GLY A 66 8.99 -12.01 10.93
CA GLY A 66 10.16 -11.15 10.83
C GLY A 66 10.77 -11.09 9.42
N GLY A 67 9.94 -11.16 8.40
CA GLY A 67 10.33 -10.79 7.02
C GLY A 67 10.34 -9.27 6.81
N LEU A 68 10.48 -8.84 5.55
CA LEU A 68 10.36 -7.43 5.14
C LEU A 68 9.18 -6.72 5.79
N SER A 69 8.01 -7.35 5.81
CA SER A 69 6.78 -6.75 6.38
C SER A 69 6.87 -6.56 7.89
N GLY A 70 7.43 -7.53 8.62
CA GLY A 70 7.64 -7.41 10.07
C GLY A 70 8.68 -6.36 10.42
N ILE A 71 9.79 -6.29 9.66
CA ILE A 71 10.82 -5.28 9.82
C ILE A 71 10.21 -3.88 9.62
N LEU A 72 9.48 -3.67 8.52
CA LEU A 72 8.81 -2.40 8.26
C LEU A 72 7.78 -2.04 9.34
N ALA A 73 7.04 -3.03 9.88
CA ALA A 73 6.13 -2.80 10.98
C ALA A 73 6.87 -2.34 12.25
N GLY A 74 8.03 -2.94 12.53
CA GLY A 74 8.92 -2.55 13.61
C GLY A 74 9.51 -1.15 13.48
N VAL A 75 9.70 -0.65 12.25
CA VAL A 75 10.14 0.74 12.01
C VAL A 75 8.96 1.71 12.13
N LEU A 76 7.86 1.44 11.41
CA LEU A 76 6.83 2.44 11.16
C LEU A 76 5.76 2.52 12.25
N LEU A 77 5.43 1.41 12.93
CA LEU A 77 4.36 1.42 13.94
C LEU A 77 4.74 2.22 15.20
N PRO A 78 5.94 2.06 15.80
CA PRO A 78 6.33 2.86 16.96
C PRO A 78 6.34 4.36 16.66
N GLU A 79 6.82 4.76 15.48
CA GLU A 79 6.85 6.16 15.04
C GLU A 79 5.44 6.73 14.79
N LYS A 80 4.51 5.93 14.27
CA LYS A 80 3.17 6.39 13.88
C LYS A 80 2.10 6.15 14.95
N VAL A 81 2.38 5.39 16.01
CA VAL A 81 1.41 5.02 17.05
C VAL A 81 2.01 5.26 18.43
N PRO A 82 1.78 6.43 19.04
CA PRO A 82 2.31 6.74 20.36
C PRO A 82 1.89 5.71 21.42
N GLY A 83 2.85 5.25 22.23
CA GLY A 83 2.59 4.34 23.36
C GLY A 83 2.26 2.90 22.98
N ILE A 84 2.53 2.47 21.74
CA ILE A 84 2.38 1.07 21.32
C ILE A 84 3.41 0.17 22.01
N GLN A 85 2.97 -0.98 22.51
CA GLN A 85 3.82 -2.05 23.01
C GLN A 85 3.91 -3.13 21.91
N LEU A 86 4.95 -3.04 21.09
CA LEU A 86 5.13 -3.91 19.92
C LEU A 86 5.98 -5.13 20.25
N THR A 87 5.54 -6.32 19.86
CA THR A 87 6.35 -7.55 19.84
C THR A 87 6.26 -8.23 18.48
N ILE A 88 7.41 -8.61 17.92
CA ILE A 88 7.54 -9.32 16.65
C ILE A 88 8.00 -10.74 16.92
N TYR A 89 7.18 -11.74 16.61
CA TYR A 89 7.52 -13.16 16.77
C TYR A 89 7.97 -13.76 15.44
N ASP A 90 9.08 -14.50 15.42
CA ASP A 90 9.50 -15.28 14.25
C ASP A 90 10.01 -16.67 14.69
N LYS A 91 9.71 -17.70 13.87
CA LYS A 91 10.20 -19.06 14.08
C LYS A 91 11.71 -19.18 13.85
N ASN A 92 12.28 -18.32 13.02
CA ASN A 92 13.68 -18.27 12.69
C ASN A 92 14.46 -17.49 13.76
N TYR A 93 15.79 -17.60 13.70
CA TYR A 93 16.69 -17.00 14.69
C TYR A 93 17.21 -15.61 14.31
N ASP A 94 16.73 -15.06 13.20
CA ASP A 94 17.08 -13.72 12.72
C ASP A 94 15.98 -13.19 11.77
N PHE A 95 16.05 -11.91 11.43
CA PHE A 95 15.21 -11.29 10.42
C PHE A 95 15.61 -11.70 9.00
N GLY A 96 14.65 -11.64 8.08
CA GLY A 96 14.88 -11.81 6.64
C GLY A 96 13.78 -12.56 5.91
N GLY A 97 12.97 -13.34 6.62
CA GLY A 97 11.82 -14.07 6.07
C GLY A 97 12.21 -14.91 4.86
N THR A 98 11.56 -14.67 3.72
CA THR A 98 11.87 -15.37 2.45
C THR A 98 13.36 -15.34 2.10
N TRP A 99 14.05 -14.23 2.30
CA TRP A 99 15.47 -14.08 1.96
C TRP A 99 16.42 -14.76 2.96
N LEU A 100 15.90 -15.13 4.14
CA LEU A 100 16.62 -15.96 5.10
C LEU A 100 16.44 -17.46 4.79
N GLU A 101 15.21 -17.88 4.45
CA GLU A 101 14.88 -19.30 4.22
C GLU A 101 15.26 -19.81 2.82
N ASN A 102 15.30 -18.94 1.80
CA ASN A 102 15.59 -19.35 0.43
C ASN A 102 17.07 -19.08 0.11
N THR A 103 17.88 -20.13 0.16
CA THR A 103 19.34 -20.05 -0.04
C THR A 103 19.85 -20.97 -1.16
N TYR A 104 18.95 -21.52 -1.98
CA TYR A 104 19.34 -22.36 -3.12
C TYR A 104 20.13 -21.57 -4.20
N PRO A 105 20.91 -22.25 -5.06
CA PRO A 105 21.68 -21.59 -6.11
C PRO A 105 20.81 -20.76 -7.05
N GLY A 106 21.19 -19.50 -7.26
CA GLY A 106 20.48 -18.59 -8.17
C GLY A 106 19.33 -17.80 -7.56
N VAL A 107 19.08 -17.88 -6.23
CA VAL A 107 18.08 -17.03 -5.56
C VAL A 107 18.41 -15.55 -5.80
N ARG A 108 17.51 -14.86 -6.49
CA ARG A 108 17.59 -13.43 -6.83
C ARG A 108 16.19 -12.82 -6.90
N CYS A 109 16.11 -11.50 -6.77
CA CYS A 109 14.88 -10.77 -7.04
C CYS A 109 14.53 -10.75 -8.53
N ASP A 110 13.24 -10.65 -8.85
CA ASP A 110 12.70 -10.52 -10.20
C ASP A 110 12.55 -9.06 -10.66
N ILE A 111 12.77 -8.09 -9.76
CA ILE A 111 12.79 -6.65 -10.04
C ILE A 111 14.14 -6.03 -9.59
N PRO A 112 14.51 -4.83 -10.08
CA PRO A 112 15.77 -4.20 -9.73
C PRO A 112 15.91 -3.93 -8.22
N SER A 113 17.10 -4.15 -7.66
CA SER A 113 17.42 -3.98 -6.24
C SER A 113 17.10 -2.57 -5.74
N HIS A 114 17.30 -1.56 -6.60
CA HIS A 114 17.06 -0.14 -6.34
C HIS A 114 15.56 0.22 -6.17
N VAL A 115 14.65 -0.69 -6.52
CA VAL A 115 13.21 -0.55 -6.31
C VAL A 115 12.66 -1.64 -5.37
N TYR A 116 13.43 -2.69 -5.09
CA TYR A 116 13.16 -3.67 -4.03
C TYR A 116 13.83 -3.28 -2.69
N GLN A 117 13.57 -2.06 -2.25
CA GLN A 117 14.12 -1.49 -1.02
C GLN A 117 13.11 -0.56 -0.38
N SER A 118 13.32 -0.20 0.90
CA SER A 118 12.46 0.75 1.58
C SER A 118 12.55 2.15 0.95
N THR A 119 11.44 2.90 0.97
CA THR A 119 11.41 4.27 0.45
C THR A 119 12.22 5.24 1.31
N PHE A 120 12.27 5.00 2.64
CA PHE A 120 12.97 5.84 3.62
C PHE A 120 14.41 5.41 3.93
N ALA A 121 14.84 4.24 3.44
CA ALA A 121 16.20 3.72 3.64
C ALA A 121 16.84 3.25 2.32
N PRO A 122 17.03 4.13 1.33
CA PRO A 122 17.67 3.76 0.08
C PRO A 122 19.11 3.24 0.25
N ASN A 123 19.48 2.25 -0.54
CA ASN A 123 20.83 1.73 -0.68
C ASN A 123 21.40 2.08 -2.07
N LYS A 124 22.44 2.90 -2.09
CA LYS A 124 23.17 3.31 -3.32
C LYS A 124 24.25 2.30 -3.75
N LYS A 125 24.52 1.28 -2.91
CA LYS A 125 25.68 0.40 -3.01
C LYS A 125 25.34 -1.03 -3.43
N TRP A 126 24.16 -1.26 -4.00
CA TRP A 126 23.81 -2.57 -4.56
C TRP A 126 24.90 -3.03 -5.54
N SER A 127 25.31 -4.30 -5.41
CA SER A 127 26.37 -4.88 -6.23
C SER A 127 25.91 -5.15 -7.68
N ASP A 128 24.61 -5.34 -7.87
CA ASP A 128 24.00 -5.79 -9.12
C ASP A 128 22.61 -5.13 -9.26
N GLU A 129 22.19 -4.86 -10.49
CA GLU A 129 20.83 -4.42 -10.80
C GLU A 129 19.82 -5.42 -10.23
N PHE A 130 20.11 -6.72 -10.28
CA PHE A 130 19.30 -7.79 -9.71
C PHE A 130 20.10 -8.59 -8.68
N ALA A 131 20.19 -8.03 -7.47
CA ALA A 131 21.02 -8.53 -6.37
C ALA A 131 20.72 -9.99 -5.98
N PRO A 132 21.76 -10.76 -5.61
CA PRO A 132 21.61 -12.04 -4.95
C PRO A 132 20.77 -11.96 -3.68
N GLY A 133 20.04 -13.04 -3.36
CA GLY A 133 19.17 -13.10 -2.19
C GLY A 133 19.87 -12.79 -0.86
N ALA A 134 21.14 -13.18 -0.72
CA ALA A 134 21.95 -12.88 0.46
C ALA A 134 22.15 -11.37 0.66
N GLU A 135 22.44 -10.63 -0.41
CA GLU A 135 22.61 -9.17 -0.34
C GLU A 135 21.29 -8.47 0.02
N ILE A 136 20.16 -8.97 -0.49
CA ILE A 136 18.83 -8.46 -0.15
C ILE A 136 18.51 -8.73 1.32
N ARG A 137 18.81 -9.93 1.84
CA ARG A 137 18.68 -10.26 3.26
C ARG A 137 19.51 -9.28 4.11
N ASP A 138 20.77 -9.10 3.75
CA ASP A 138 21.70 -8.24 4.50
C ASP A 138 21.23 -6.78 4.50
N TYR A 139 20.67 -6.28 3.39
CA TYR A 139 20.02 -4.97 3.33
C TYR A 139 18.87 -4.85 4.35
N TRP A 140 17.91 -5.78 4.35
CA TRP A 140 16.76 -5.71 5.27
C TRP A 140 17.16 -5.87 6.73
N GLN A 141 18.13 -6.73 7.02
CA GLN A 141 18.74 -6.83 8.35
C GLN A 141 19.47 -5.54 8.74
N GLY A 142 20.12 -4.87 7.78
CA GLY A 142 20.74 -3.56 7.95
C GLY A 142 19.72 -2.48 8.30
N VAL A 143 18.56 -2.46 7.63
CA VAL A 143 17.42 -1.58 7.99
C VAL A 143 16.95 -1.88 9.41
N ALA A 144 16.74 -3.15 9.76
CA ALA A 144 16.33 -3.54 11.11
C ALA A 144 17.33 -3.09 12.19
N LYS A 145 18.65 -3.18 11.92
CA LYS A 145 19.71 -2.67 12.82
C LYS A 145 19.66 -1.15 12.93
N LYS A 146 19.59 -0.45 11.79
CA LYS A 146 19.61 1.03 11.71
C LYS A 146 18.48 1.67 12.53
N TYR A 147 17.28 1.07 12.52
CA TYR A 147 16.10 1.57 13.22
C TYR A 147 15.81 0.81 14.53
N ASN A 148 16.80 0.09 15.07
CA ASN A 148 16.73 -0.63 16.35
C ASN A 148 15.50 -1.59 16.46
N VAL A 149 15.12 -2.25 15.38
CA VAL A 149 13.92 -3.12 15.34
C VAL A 149 14.12 -4.42 16.13
N TYR A 150 15.37 -4.86 16.32
CA TYR A 150 15.70 -6.08 17.08
C TYR A 150 15.19 -6.05 18.52
N GLN A 151 15.01 -4.86 19.12
CA GLN A 151 14.46 -4.73 20.47
C GLN A 151 13.03 -5.28 20.60
N TYR A 152 12.27 -5.31 19.51
CA TYR A 152 10.89 -5.82 19.49
C TYR A 152 10.83 -7.33 19.19
N ALA A 153 11.95 -7.94 18.78
CA ALA A 153 11.97 -9.29 18.23
C ALA A 153 12.03 -10.38 19.30
N LYS A 154 11.24 -11.43 19.09
CA LYS A 154 11.27 -12.70 19.82
C LYS A 154 11.54 -13.82 18.81
N PHE A 155 12.82 -14.08 18.58
CA PHE A 155 13.29 -15.11 17.64
C PHE A 155 13.22 -16.52 18.22
N GLY A 156 13.14 -17.52 17.34
CA GLY A 156 12.95 -18.92 17.73
C GLY A 156 11.60 -19.19 18.40
N HIS A 157 10.64 -18.27 18.30
CA HIS A 157 9.29 -18.38 18.85
C HIS A 157 8.32 -18.72 17.71
N HIS A 158 7.91 -19.98 17.64
CA HIS A 158 6.97 -20.47 16.67
C HIS A 158 5.54 -20.38 17.22
N VAL A 159 4.74 -19.44 16.72
CA VAL A 159 3.31 -19.35 17.07
C VAL A 159 2.57 -20.59 16.54
N LYS A 160 1.82 -21.26 17.42
CA LYS A 160 1.05 -22.48 17.11
C LYS A 160 -0.44 -22.20 17.02
N SER A 161 -0.96 -21.34 17.89
CA SER A 161 -2.33 -20.85 17.82
C SER A 161 -2.43 -19.41 18.31
N ILE A 162 -3.46 -18.72 17.84
CA ILE A 162 -4.00 -17.52 18.47
C ILE A 162 -5.51 -17.69 18.66
N ASP A 163 -5.99 -17.34 19.84
CA ASP A 163 -7.37 -17.60 20.28
C ASP A 163 -7.97 -16.30 20.85
N TRP A 164 -9.07 -15.83 20.25
CA TRP A 164 -9.76 -14.63 20.70
C TRP A 164 -10.55 -14.90 21.97
N ASN A 165 -10.28 -14.11 23.01
CA ASN A 165 -11.07 -14.05 24.23
C ASN A 165 -12.04 -12.88 24.13
N SER A 166 -13.34 -13.19 24.00
CA SER A 166 -14.41 -12.18 23.89
C SER A 166 -14.67 -11.42 25.18
N GLU A 167 -14.44 -12.04 26.34
CA GLU A 167 -14.65 -11.42 27.66
C GLU A 167 -13.62 -10.30 27.88
N GLU A 168 -12.35 -10.61 27.64
CA GLU A 168 -11.24 -9.66 27.78
C GLU A 168 -11.03 -8.78 26.55
N SER A 169 -11.63 -9.15 25.41
CA SER A 169 -11.41 -8.52 24.10
C SER A 169 -9.93 -8.48 23.70
N THR A 170 -9.25 -9.62 23.86
CA THR A 170 -7.83 -9.79 23.56
C THR A 170 -7.55 -11.13 22.89
N TRP A 171 -6.41 -11.22 22.20
CA TRP A 171 -5.88 -12.47 21.65
C TRP A 171 -4.94 -13.14 22.65
N THR A 172 -5.12 -14.44 22.85
CA THR A 172 -4.15 -15.31 23.54
C THR A 172 -3.30 -16.02 22.50
N LEU A 173 -1.98 -15.90 22.58
CA LEU A 173 -1.03 -16.50 21.66
C LEU A 173 -0.34 -17.68 22.34
N THR A 174 -0.40 -18.86 21.73
CA THR A 174 0.36 -20.04 22.19
C THR A 174 1.59 -20.22 21.30
N LEU A 175 2.77 -20.12 21.88
CA LEU A 175 4.06 -20.19 21.18
C LEU A 175 4.89 -21.39 21.64
N GLN A 176 5.66 -21.96 20.72
CA GLN A 176 6.72 -22.93 21.02
C GLN A 176 8.07 -22.28 20.81
N ARG A 177 8.88 -22.21 21.87
CA ARG A 177 10.28 -21.77 21.79
C ARG A 177 11.18 -22.98 21.75
N ARG A 178 12.02 -23.08 20.72
CA ARG A 178 13.10 -24.09 20.66
C ARG A 178 14.40 -23.45 21.16
N ASP A 179 15.00 -24.04 22.19
CA ASP A 179 16.36 -23.68 22.58
C ASP A 179 17.36 -24.32 21.60
N GLN A 180 18.26 -23.52 21.02
CA GLN A 180 19.28 -24.03 20.11
C GLN A 180 20.30 -24.93 20.82
N SER A 181 20.51 -24.73 22.12
CA SER A 181 21.53 -25.42 22.91
C SER A 181 21.02 -26.70 23.57
N GLU A 182 19.74 -26.76 23.94
CA GLU A 182 19.22 -27.86 24.78
C GLU A 182 18.32 -28.87 24.05
N GLN A 183 17.99 -28.64 22.77
CA GLN A 183 16.96 -29.41 22.04
C GLN A 183 15.60 -29.51 22.75
N THR A 184 15.37 -28.71 23.80
CA THR A 184 14.11 -28.63 24.53
C THR A 184 13.16 -27.65 23.84
N THR A 185 11.86 -27.92 23.95
CA THR A 185 10.81 -27.04 23.44
C THR A 185 9.93 -26.61 24.61
N THR A 186 9.85 -25.30 24.83
CA THR A 186 9.04 -24.70 25.89
C THR A 186 7.80 -24.05 25.28
N THR A 187 6.63 -24.28 25.89
CA THR A 187 5.40 -23.58 25.54
C THR A 187 5.31 -22.27 26.31
N ILE A 188 5.04 -21.18 25.60
CA ILE A 188 4.87 -19.82 26.15
C ILE A 188 3.47 -19.36 25.77
N VAL A 189 2.78 -18.69 26.69
CA VAL A 189 1.46 -18.09 26.46
C VAL A 189 1.59 -16.58 26.66
N GLU A 190 1.18 -15.82 25.66
CA GLU A 190 1.23 -14.35 25.66
C GLU A 190 -0.15 -13.78 25.31
N THR A 191 -0.36 -12.50 25.58
CA THR A 191 -1.62 -11.82 25.22
C THR A 191 -1.38 -10.53 24.46
N ALA A 192 -2.26 -10.22 23.50
CA ALA A 192 -2.19 -9.01 22.69
C ALA A 192 -3.58 -8.40 22.49
N ASP A 193 -3.67 -7.08 22.40
CA ASP A 193 -4.92 -6.39 22.08
C ASP A 193 -5.19 -6.48 20.57
N VAL A 194 -4.14 -6.42 19.75
CA VAL A 194 -4.20 -6.49 18.27
C VAL A 194 -3.12 -7.44 17.73
N VAL A 195 -3.47 -8.23 16.72
CA VAL A 195 -2.55 -9.16 16.05
C VAL A 195 -2.45 -8.85 14.55
N PHE A 196 -1.22 -8.76 14.06
CA PHE A 196 -0.89 -8.72 12.63
C PHE A 196 -0.26 -10.03 12.20
N THR A 197 -0.83 -10.69 11.20
CA THR A 197 -0.14 -11.79 10.52
C THR A 197 0.78 -11.20 9.44
N ALA A 198 2.09 -11.38 9.57
CA ALA A 198 3.11 -10.95 8.61
C ALA A 198 3.95 -12.15 8.12
N THR A 199 3.34 -13.33 8.08
CA THR A 199 4.02 -14.61 7.79
C THR A 199 4.44 -14.76 6.33
N GLY A 200 4.02 -13.86 5.45
CA GLY A 200 4.27 -13.96 4.02
C GLY A 200 3.51 -15.11 3.37
N ARG A 201 3.90 -15.46 2.14
CA ARG A 201 3.16 -16.40 1.27
C ARG A 201 3.99 -17.60 0.81
N PHE A 202 5.31 -17.57 0.99
CA PHE A 202 6.25 -18.49 0.33
C PHE A 202 7.23 -19.17 1.29
N ASN A 203 6.81 -19.50 2.51
CA ASN A 203 7.66 -20.15 3.54
C ASN A 203 7.05 -21.45 4.13
N ALA A 204 5.82 -21.80 3.74
CA ALA A 204 5.15 -23.04 4.15
C ALA A 204 5.29 -24.09 3.04
N TRP A 205 6.51 -24.57 2.79
CA TRP A 205 6.77 -25.63 1.82
C TRP A 205 6.52 -27.01 2.38
N LYS A 206 6.27 -27.97 1.48
CA LYS A 206 6.21 -29.41 1.75
C LYS A 206 6.82 -30.15 0.58
N LEU A 207 7.38 -31.33 0.83
CA LEU A 207 7.70 -32.26 -0.25
C LEU A 207 6.41 -32.69 -0.96
N PRO A 208 6.47 -33.00 -2.27
CA PRO A 208 5.31 -33.53 -2.97
C PRO A 208 4.93 -34.90 -2.41
N ASP A 209 3.66 -35.24 -2.54
CA ASP A 209 3.11 -36.53 -2.12
C ASP A 209 3.11 -37.48 -3.31
N TYR A 210 4.11 -38.36 -3.38
CA TYR A 210 4.23 -39.41 -4.39
C TYR A 210 4.46 -40.77 -3.72
N PRO A 211 3.88 -41.86 -4.26
CA PRO A 211 4.21 -43.21 -3.81
C PRO A 211 5.72 -43.46 -3.84
N GLY A 212 6.25 -44.16 -2.84
CA GLY A 212 7.66 -44.53 -2.74
C GLY A 212 8.63 -43.39 -2.38
N ILE A 213 8.16 -42.16 -2.10
CA ILE A 213 9.06 -41.03 -1.81
C ILE A 213 9.94 -41.27 -0.57
N SER A 214 9.45 -42.03 0.41
CA SER A 214 10.19 -42.46 1.59
C SER A 214 11.18 -43.61 1.34
N GLU A 215 11.09 -44.27 0.19
CA GLU A 215 11.96 -45.39 -0.20
C GLU A 215 13.28 -44.91 -0.82
N TYR A 216 13.27 -43.72 -1.45
CA TYR A 216 14.43 -43.14 -2.12
C TYR A 216 15.62 -42.99 -1.18
N LYS A 217 16.79 -43.48 -1.62
CA LYS A 217 18.02 -43.55 -0.80
C LYS A 217 19.01 -42.42 -1.07
N GLY A 218 18.82 -41.66 -2.16
CA GLY A 218 19.66 -40.52 -2.50
C GLY A 218 19.28 -39.25 -1.72
N LEU A 219 19.86 -38.12 -2.13
CA LEU A 219 19.59 -36.83 -1.49
C LEU A 219 18.23 -36.27 -1.94
N LEU A 220 17.23 -36.25 -1.05
CA LEU A 220 15.93 -35.62 -1.31
C LEU A 220 15.76 -34.34 -0.50
N ARG A 221 15.54 -33.21 -1.18
CA ARG A 221 15.34 -31.90 -0.55
C ARG A 221 14.30 -31.06 -1.28
N HIS A 222 13.58 -30.24 -0.54
CA HIS A 222 12.82 -29.13 -1.12
C HIS A 222 13.77 -27.95 -1.36
N ALA A 223 13.56 -27.14 -2.40
CA ALA A 223 14.44 -26.01 -2.73
C ALA A 223 14.55 -24.99 -1.57
N GLN A 224 13.50 -24.82 -0.79
CA GLN A 224 13.46 -23.93 0.39
C GLN A 224 14.11 -24.53 1.66
N ASN A 225 14.64 -25.75 1.58
CA ASN A 225 15.42 -26.40 2.64
C ASN A 225 16.78 -26.81 2.09
N TRP A 226 17.45 -25.83 1.49
CA TRP A 226 18.70 -26.04 0.80
C TRP A 226 19.84 -26.33 1.77
N ASP A 227 20.70 -27.27 1.41
CA ASP A 227 21.96 -27.55 2.10
C ASP A 227 23.12 -27.03 1.24
N PRO A 228 23.79 -25.92 1.65
CA PRO A 228 24.89 -25.35 0.87
C PRO A 228 26.13 -26.26 0.83
N SER A 229 26.20 -27.30 1.65
CA SER A 229 27.32 -28.26 1.68
C SER A 229 27.16 -29.43 0.71
N ALA A 230 26.00 -29.57 0.06
CA ALA A 230 25.73 -30.67 -0.86
C ALA A 230 26.62 -30.58 -2.12
N ASP A 231 27.48 -31.57 -2.33
CA ASP A 231 28.26 -31.69 -3.57
C ASP A 231 27.37 -32.22 -4.70
N LEU A 232 27.25 -31.44 -5.78
CA LEU A 232 26.43 -31.73 -6.96
C LEU A 232 27.27 -32.08 -8.19
N LYS A 233 28.60 -31.95 -8.10
CA LYS A 233 29.48 -32.02 -9.26
C LYS A 233 29.48 -33.41 -9.88
N GLY A 234 29.17 -33.48 -11.18
CA GLY A 234 29.17 -34.73 -11.94
C GLY A 234 28.04 -35.71 -11.60
N LYS A 235 27.14 -35.35 -10.67
CA LYS A 235 26.01 -36.20 -10.25
C LYS A 235 24.87 -36.19 -11.25
N ARG A 236 24.03 -37.23 -11.18
CA ARG A 236 22.72 -37.30 -11.85
C ARG A 236 21.68 -36.66 -10.94
N ILE A 237 21.03 -35.58 -11.39
CA ILE A 237 20.17 -34.76 -10.54
C ILE A 237 18.79 -34.64 -11.16
N ALA A 238 17.73 -34.85 -10.37
CA ALA A 238 16.37 -34.52 -10.77
C ALA A 238 15.91 -33.19 -10.16
N VAL A 239 15.26 -32.34 -10.96
CA VAL A 239 14.58 -31.13 -10.48
C VAL A 239 13.10 -31.20 -10.85
N ILE A 240 12.23 -31.21 -9.83
CA ILE A 240 10.77 -31.31 -10.01
C ILE A 240 10.12 -29.93 -9.88
N GLY A 241 9.51 -29.47 -10.96
CA GLY A 241 8.75 -28.22 -11.02
C GLY A 241 9.51 -27.08 -11.69
N ASN A 242 8.79 -26.25 -12.47
CA ASN A 242 9.32 -25.14 -13.26
C ASN A 242 8.70 -23.78 -12.86
N GLY A 243 8.40 -23.61 -11.57
CA GLY A 243 8.13 -22.28 -11.00
C GLY A 243 9.42 -21.47 -10.86
N ALA A 244 9.35 -20.30 -10.21
CA ALA A 244 10.51 -19.44 -9.99
C ALA A 244 11.73 -20.17 -9.43
N SER A 245 11.54 -20.97 -8.37
CA SER A 245 12.64 -21.76 -7.80
C SER A 245 13.20 -22.81 -8.75
N GLY A 246 12.35 -23.48 -9.53
CA GLY A 246 12.80 -24.50 -10.48
C GLY A 246 13.60 -23.91 -11.63
N ILE A 247 13.12 -22.81 -12.20
CA ILE A 247 13.79 -22.07 -13.28
C ILE A 247 15.18 -21.59 -12.84
N GLN A 248 15.26 -20.97 -11.66
CA GLN A 248 16.54 -20.50 -11.10
C GLN A 248 17.48 -21.67 -10.78
N LEU A 249 16.95 -22.74 -10.19
CA LEU A 249 17.74 -23.90 -9.79
C LEU A 249 18.32 -24.62 -11.01
N VAL A 250 17.50 -24.92 -12.03
CA VAL A 250 17.95 -25.58 -13.27
C VAL A 250 19.08 -24.80 -13.94
N ALA A 251 18.93 -23.47 -14.09
CA ALA A 251 19.94 -22.62 -14.73
C ALA A 251 21.31 -22.65 -14.02
N ASN A 252 21.32 -22.88 -12.70
CA ASN A 252 22.55 -22.89 -11.90
C ASN A 252 23.11 -24.30 -11.65
N VAL A 253 22.24 -25.31 -11.52
CA VAL A 253 22.62 -26.70 -11.24
C VAL A 253 23.04 -27.43 -12.51
N GLN A 254 22.49 -27.09 -13.67
CA GLN A 254 22.83 -27.73 -14.95
C GLN A 254 24.34 -27.74 -15.24
N LYS A 255 25.05 -26.63 -14.93
CA LYS A 255 26.49 -26.50 -15.15
C LYS A 255 27.35 -27.36 -14.21
N LEU A 256 26.77 -27.82 -13.10
CA LEU A 256 27.44 -28.64 -12.08
C LEU A 256 27.15 -30.13 -12.27
N ALA A 257 25.93 -30.45 -12.68
CA ALA A 257 25.44 -31.82 -12.83
C ALA A 257 26.14 -32.54 -13.99
N GLY A 258 26.41 -33.84 -13.81
CA GLY A 258 26.80 -34.71 -14.92
C GLY A 258 25.61 -34.98 -15.85
N HIS A 259 24.40 -35.05 -15.29
CA HIS A 259 23.13 -35.18 -16.01
C HIS A 259 22.00 -34.56 -15.19
N LEU A 260 21.03 -33.90 -15.84
CA LEU A 260 19.89 -33.25 -15.19
C LEU A 260 18.56 -33.72 -15.78
N ASP A 261 17.72 -34.35 -14.98
CA ASP A 261 16.34 -34.66 -15.32
C ASP A 261 15.42 -33.54 -14.81
N HIS A 262 14.83 -32.76 -15.72
CA HIS A 262 13.91 -31.68 -15.35
C HIS A 262 12.45 -32.07 -15.58
N TYR A 263 11.72 -32.33 -14.49
CA TYR A 263 10.31 -32.75 -14.54
C TYR A 263 9.38 -31.54 -14.53
N VAL A 264 8.59 -31.39 -15.60
CA VAL A 264 7.71 -30.25 -15.82
C VAL A 264 6.27 -30.69 -16.07
N ARG A 265 5.38 -30.33 -15.14
CA ARG A 265 3.94 -30.62 -15.26
C ARG A 265 3.19 -29.64 -16.16
N GLY A 266 3.53 -28.36 -16.11
CA GLY A 266 2.78 -27.29 -16.78
C GLY A 266 3.70 -26.38 -17.58
N LYS A 267 3.24 -25.96 -18.75
CA LYS A 267 3.92 -25.00 -19.63
C LYS A 267 4.21 -23.69 -18.88
N THR A 268 5.34 -23.01 -19.14
CA THR A 268 5.72 -21.75 -18.47
C THR A 268 6.23 -20.64 -19.39
N TRP A 269 5.63 -19.45 -19.28
CA TRP A 269 6.14 -18.23 -19.93
C TRP A 269 7.49 -17.86 -19.33
N ILE A 270 8.53 -17.80 -20.18
CA ILE A 270 9.84 -17.26 -19.80
C ILE A 270 9.96 -15.86 -20.39
N ALA A 271 10.00 -14.86 -19.51
CA ALA A 271 10.17 -13.45 -19.88
C ALA A 271 11.62 -12.99 -19.68
N ASN A 272 11.96 -11.79 -20.17
CA ASN A 272 13.19 -11.09 -19.79
C ASN A 272 13.03 -10.54 -18.37
N SER A 273 12.42 -9.36 -18.19
CA SER A 273 11.89 -8.86 -16.91
C SER A 273 10.41 -8.51 -17.02
N TRP A 274 9.79 -8.18 -15.89
CA TRP A 274 8.43 -7.63 -15.79
C TRP A 274 8.23 -6.33 -16.57
N ALA A 275 9.28 -5.52 -16.66
CA ALA A 275 9.29 -4.24 -17.35
C ALA A 275 10.01 -4.29 -18.71
N GLY A 276 10.45 -5.49 -19.14
CA GLY A 276 11.16 -5.69 -20.40
C GLY A 276 12.67 -5.41 -20.37
N ASP A 277 13.26 -5.22 -19.18
CA ASP A 277 14.71 -5.15 -18.98
C ASP A 277 15.35 -6.52 -19.26
N ASP A 278 16.54 -6.53 -19.86
CA ASP A 278 17.25 -7.76 -20.18
C ASP A 278 17.81 -8.42 -18.93
N ARG A 279 17.75 -9.75 -18.90
CA ARG A 279 18.11 -10.55 -17.74
C ARG A 279 19.09 -11.64 -18.12
N THR A 280 20.27 -11.59 -17.53
CA THR A 280 21.36 -12.55 -17.74
C THR A 280 21.60 -13.40 -16.51
N LEU A 281 22.21 -14.57 -16.72
CA LEU A 281 22.65 -15.43 -15.62
C LEU A 281 23.87 -14.83 -14.92
N GLU A 282 24.76 -14.20 -15.71
CA GLU A 282 25.93 -13.47 -15.23
C GLU A 282 25.51 -12.17 -14.52
N PRO A 283 26.35 -11.66 -13.58
CA PRO A 283 26.07 -10.41 -12.87
C PRO A 283 25.85 -9.22 -13.81
N GLN A 284 24.90 -8.35 -13.45
CA GLN A 284 24.58 -7.12 -14.17
C GLN A 284 24.85 -5.90 -13.28
N PRO A 285 26.14 -5.55 -13.03
CA PRO A 285 26.48 -4.40 -12.20
C PRO A 285 26.00 -3.11 -12.89
N ILE A 286 25.57 -2.15 -12.06
CA ILE A 286 25.32 -0.79 -12.54
C ILE A 286 26.66 -0.20 -13.04
N PRO A 287 26.71 0.41 -14.25
CA PRO A 287 27.92 1.06 -14.76
C PRO A 287 28.51 2.05 -13.76
N GLU A 288 29.83 2.07 -13.61
CA GLU A 288 30.49 2.82 -12.52
C GLU A 288 30.34 4.34 -12.67
N ASP A 289 30.24 4.83 -13.90
CA ASP A 289 29.91 6.22 -14.23
C ASP A 289 28.50 6.59 -13.76
N LEU A 290 27.51 5.74 -14.01
CA LEU A 290 26.15 5.91 -13.50
C LEU A 290 26.12 5.82 -11.97
N LYS A 291 26.82 4.85 -11.38
CA LYS A 291 26.89 4.66 -9.94
C LYS A 291 27.54 5.86 -9.22
N ALA A 292 28.54 6.50 -9.82
CA ALA A 292 29.16 7.71 -9.28
C ALA A 292 28.15 8.87 -9.16
N THR A 293 27.14 8.94 -10.04
CA THR A 293 26.07 9.95 -9.93
C THR A 293 25.19 9.74 -8.71
N PHE A 294 25.18 8.55 -8.11
CA PHE A 294 24.27 8.25 -6.99
C PHE A 294 24.65 8.99 -5.71
N GLU A 295 25.87 9.54 -5.60
CA GLU A 295 26.24 10.41 -4.48
C GLU A 295 25.37 11.67 -4.43
N ASP A 296 24.99 12.23 -5.60
CA ASP A 296 23.97 13.27 -5.70
C ASP A 296 22.58 12.71 -5.38
N PRO A 297 21.90 13.21 -4.31
CA PRO A 297 20.56 12.77 -3.95
C PRO A 297 19.52 12.95 -5.06
N GLU A 298 19.61 14.01 -5.88
CA GLU A 298 18.63 14.29 -6.94
C GLU A 298 18.80 13.33 -8.12
N ALA A 299 20.04 13.12 -8.58
CA ALA A 299 20.35 12.12 -9.60
C ALA A 299 19.91 10.71 -9.18
N TYR A 300 20.22 10.30 -7.94
CA TYR A 300 19.78 9.00 -7.43
C TYR A 300 18.26 8.88 -7.34
N LEU A 301 17.57 9.93 -6.87
CA LEU A 301 16.12 9.96 -6.82
C LEU A 301 15.50 9.85 -8.21
N LYS A 302 16.05 10.58 -9.20
CA LYS A 302 15.61 10.51 -10.60
C LYS A 302 15.80 9.10 -11.15
N PHE A 303 16.97 8.50 -10.96
CA PHE A 303 17.25 7.12 -11.36
C PHE A 303 16.24 6.13 -10.77
N ARG A 304 15.97 6.24 -9.46
CA ARG A 304 14.97 5.39 -8.78
C ARG A 304 13.57 5.60 -9.33
N LYS A 305 13.11 6.84 -9.45
CA LYS A 305 11.78 7.17 -10.00
C LYS A 305 11.62 6.61 -11.41
N THR A 306 12.59 6.81 -12.30
CA THR A 306 12.55 6.28 -13.66
C THR A 306 12.54 4.76 -13.69
N THR A 307 13.33 4.10 -12.82
CA THR A 307 13.36 2.63 -12.75
C THR A 307 12.05 2.08 -12.21
N GLU A 308 11.53 2.68 -11.14
CA GLU A 308 10.32 2.21 -10.47
C GLU A 308 9.08 2.43 -11.34
N ASP A 309 8.95 3.59 -12.01
CA ASP A 309 7.81 3.94 -12.88
C ASP A 309 7.44 2.83 -13.88
N LYS A 310 8.43 2.15 -14.46
CA LYS A 310 8.23 1.02 -15.37
C LYS A 310 7.38 -0.11 -14.76
N TYR A 311 7.59 -0.40 -13.48
CA TYR A 311 6.90 -1.47 -12.75
C TYR A 311 5.49 -1.06 -12.30
N TRP A 312 5.18 0.24 -12.32
CA TRP A 312 3.88 0.78 -11.95
C TRP A 312 2.92 0.89 -13.14
N ARG A 313 3.44 1.17 -14.35
CA ARG A 313 2.64 1.33 -15.58
C ARG A 313 2.16 0.02 -16.22
N GLY A 314 2.59 -1.14 -15.72
CA GLY A 314 2.33 -2.45 -16.33
C GLY A 314 0.91 -3.04 -16.18
N PHE A 315 -0.06 -2.31 -15.61
CA PHE A 315 -1.39 -2.88 -15.30
C PHE A 315 -2.20 -3.25 -16.56
N ASP A 316 -2.06 -2.52 -17.67
CA ASP A 316 -2.75 -2.82 -18.93
C ASP A 316 -2.38 -4.20 -19.52
N GLY A 317 -1.18 -4.69 -19.21
CA GLY A 317 -0.75 -6.05 -19.57
C GLY A 317 -1.49 -7.17 -18.84
N PHE A 318 -2.29 -6.86 -17.82
CA PHE A 318 -3.18 -7.80 -17.14
C PHE A 318 -4.60 -7.76 -17.69
N ILE A 319 -4.97 -6.78 -18.53
CA ILE A 319 -6.31 -6.69 -19.10
C ILE A 319 -6.44 -7.70 -20.24
N ARG A 320 -7.45 -8.56 -20.18
CA ARG A 320 -7.67 -9.60 -21.17
C ARG A 320 -7.96 -8.94 -22.52
N ASN A 321 -7.34 -9.48 -23.58
CA ASN A 321 -7.49 -9.00 -24.96
C ASN A 321 -7.05 -7.55 -25.21
N SER A 322 -6.38 -6.88 -24.26
CA SER A 322 -5.72 -5.59 -24.53
C SER A 322 -4.62 -5.76 -25.58
N ASP A 323 -4.31 -4.69 -26.30
CA ASP A 323 -3.23 -4.72 -27.29
C ASP A 323 -1.89 -4.98 -26.62
N THR A 324 -1.67 -4.46 -25.41
CA THR A 324 -0.48 -4.78 -24.59
C THR A 324 -0.39 -6.27 -24.28
N SER A 325 -1.47 -6.92 -23.83
CA SER A 325 -1.46 -8.36 -23.55
C SER A 325 -1.14 -9.20 -24.80
N LYS A 326 -1.70 -8.83 -25.97
CA LYS A 326 -1.41 -9.50 -27.25
C LYS A 326 0.05 -9.31 -27.68
N GLN A 327 0.57 -8.09 -27.58
CA GLN A 327 1.96 -7.76 -27.92
C GLN A 327 2.94 -8.48 -27.00
N LEU A 328 2.65 -8.58 -25.69
CA LEU A 328 3.46 -9.36 -24.75
C LEU A 328 3.56 -10.84 -25.16
N LYS A 329 2.44 -11.44 -25.57
CA LYS A 329 2.43 -12.83 -26.03
C LYS A 329 3.34 -13.03 -27.24
N ALA A 330 3.21 -12.20 -28.27
CA ALA A 330 4.06 -12.26 -29.46
C ALA A 330 5.54 -12.04 -29.13
N ARG A 331 5.85 -11.04 -28.31
CA ARG A 331 7.22 -10.71 -27.88
C ARG A 331 7.86 -11.87 -27.11
N PHE A 332 7.15 -12.48 -26.17
CA PHE A 332 7.71 -13.59 -25.38
C PHE A 332 7.93 -14.85 -26.22
N ILE A 333 7.05 -15.14 -27.18
CA ILE A 333 7.29 -16.24 -28.13
C ILE A 333 8.57 -15.98 -28.94
N ASP A 334 8.76 -14.77 -29.46
CA ASP A 334 9.97 -14.41 -30.22
C ASP A 334 11.24 -14.52 -29.38
N ILE A 335 11.21 -14.04 -28.13
CA ILE A 335 12.32 -14.16 -27.18
C ILE A 335 12.64 -15.64 -26.91
N MET A 336 11.62 -16.44 -26.59
CA MET A 336 11.80 -17.87 -26.31
C MET A 336 12.37 -18.59 -27.53
N LYS A 337 11.87 -18.27 -28.73
CA LYS A 337 12.36 -18.85 -29.98
C LYS A 337 13.83 -18.53 -30.24
N LYS A 338 14.23 -17.28 -30.04
CA LYS A 338 15.64 -16.86 -30.18
C LYS A 338 16.55 -17.59 -29.20
N ARG A 339 16.13 -17.71 -27.95
CA ARG A 339 16.93 -18.33 -26.87
C ARG A 339 16.98 -19.86 -26.95
N LEU A 340 15.98 -20.50 -27.57
CA LEU A 340 15.93 -21.95 -27.82
C LEU A 340 16.49 -22.35 -29.19
N ALA A 341 17.27 -21.51 -29.86
CA ALA A 341 17.78 -21.80 -31.21
C ALA A 341 18.54 -23.14 -31.33
N LYS A 342 19.14 -23.64 -30.23
CA LYS A 342 19.82 -24.95 -30.17
C LYS A 342 18.85 -26.14 -30.20
N LYS A 343 17.65 -26.00 -29.62
CA LYS A 343 16.59 -27.02 -29.52
C LYS A 343 15.20 -26.39 -29.76
N PRO A 344 14.88 -25.97 -31.01
CA PRO A 344 13.65 -25.22 -31.32
C PRO A 344 12.37 -26.02 -31.06
N GLU A 345 12.43 -27.36 -31.08
CA GLU A 345 11.32 -28.26 -30.78
C GLU A 345 10.78 -28.11 -29.35
N LEU A 346 11.58 -27.57 -28.41
CA LEU A 346 11.12 -27.29 -27.05
C LEU A 346 10.02 -26.22 -26.99
N LEU A 347 9.85 -25.39 -28.02
CA LEU A 347 8.75 -24.41 -28.07
C LEU A 347 7.37 -25.06 -28.02
N ASP A 348 7.21 -26.24 -28.65
CA ASP A 348 5.92 -26.93 -28.74
C ASP A 348 5.40 -27.38 -27.36
N VAL A 349 6.31 -27.60 -26.42
CA VAL A 349 6.00 -28.09 -25.07
C VAL A 349 6.09 -27.02 -23.98
N ILE A 350 6.80 -25.90 -24.20
CA ILE A 350 7.01 -24.87 -23.16
C ILE A 350 6.01 -23.71 -23.27
N VAL A 351 5.54 -23.34 -24.48
CA VAL A 351 4.68 -22.15 -24.69
C VAL A 351 3.27 -22.41 -24.15
N PRO A 352 2.80 -21.67 -23.11
CA PRO A 352 1.47 -21.85 -22.55
C PRO A 352 0.34 -21.44 -23.48
N ASP A 353 -0.83 -22.08 -23.30
CA ASP A 353 -2.03 -21.78 -24.09
C ASP A 353 -2.77 -20.53 -23.58
N PHE A 354 -2.48 -20.11 -22.34
CA PHE A 354 -2.99 -18.89 -21.70
C PHE A 354 -2.07 -17.68 -21.91
N SER A 355 -2.63 -16.48 -21.81
CA SER A 355 -1.94 -15.21 -21.97
C SER A 355 -0.84 -14.98 -20.92
N PRO A 356 0.22 -14.22 -21.25
CA PRO A 356 1.13 -13.67 -20.24
C PRO A 356 0.36 -13.00 -19.08
N ASN A 357 1.00 -12.92 -17.92
CA ASN A 357 0.43 -12.38 -16.68
C ASN A 357 -0.72 -13.16 -16.02
N CYS A 358 -1.28 -14.21 -16.64
CA CYS A 358 -2.23 -15.11 -15.96
C CYS A 358 -1.67 -15.66 -14.64
N ARG A 359 -0.36 -15.94 -14.63
CA ARG A 359 0.43 -16.15 -13.42
C ARG A 359 1.61 -15.17 -13.41
N ARG A 360 2.21 -14.98 -12.23
CA ARG A 360 3.40 -14.14 -12.04
C ARG A 360 4.47 -14.51 -13.08
N LEU A 361 4.87 -13.56 -13.92
CA LEU A 361 5.96 -13.76 -14.87
C LEU A 361 7.25 -14.07 -14.12
N THR A 362 7.99 -15.04 -14.61
CA THR A 362 9.25 -15.46 -14.01
C THR A 362 10.36 -15.15 -15.01
N PRO A 363 11.27 -14.21 -14.70
CA PRO A 363 12.53 -14.09 -15.42
C PRO A 363 13.28 -15.42 -15.39
N GLY A 364 13.71 -15.91 -16.55
CA GLY A 364 14.48 -17.15 -16.66
C GLY A 364 15.87 -16.97 -17.22
N PRO A 365 16.74 -16.12 -16.62
CA PRO A 365 18.11 -15.94 -17.10
C PRO A 365 18.88 -17.27 -17.12
N GLY A 366 19.40 -17.67 -18.28
CA GLY A 366 20.13 -18.93 -18.46
C GLY A 366 19.28 -20.20 -18.48
N TYR A 367 17.97 -20.13 -18.19
CA TYR A 367 17.12 -21.33 -18.09
C TYR A 367 16.83 -21.98 -19.45
N LEU A 368 16.46 -21.18 -20.45
CA LEU A 368 16.17 -21.70 -21.80
C LEU A 368 17.42 -22.30 -22.44
N GLU A 369 18.58 -21.68 -22.18
CA GLU A 369 19.87 -22.18 -22.61
C GLU A 369 20.19 -23.50 -21.89
N ALA A 370 20.00 -23.56 -20.57
CA ALA A 370 20.27 -24.76 -19.78
C ALA A 370 19.44 -25.98 -20.23
N ILE A 371 18.14 -25.82 -20.46
CA ILE A 371 17.29 -26.94 -20.92
C ILE A 371 17.57 -27.35 -22.38
N ALA A 372 18.23 -26.48 -23.15
CA ALA A 372 18.65 -26.80 -24.51
C ALA A 372 19.98 -27.58 -24.55
N GLU A 373 20.68 -27.73 -23.42
CA GLU A 373 21.92 -28.49 -23.34
C GLU A 373 21.71 -30.00 -23.45
N ASP A 374 22.77 -30.72 -23.82
CA ASP A 374 22.71 -32.16 -24.11
C ASP A 374 22.68 -33.03 -22.84
N ASN A 375 23.14 -32.49 -21.71
CA ASN A 375 23.09 -33.15 -20.41
C ASN A 375 21.76 -32.91 -19.67
N VAL A 376 20.73 -32.36 -20.32
CA VAL A 376 19.43 -32.08 -19.72
C VAL A 376 18.30 -32.79 -20.47
N ASP A 377 17.52 -33.57 -19.72
CA ASP A 377 16.28 -34.16 -20.19
C ASP A 377 15.09 -33.31 -19.71
N TYR A 378 14.30 -32.77 -20.65
CA TYR A 378 13.07 -32.04 -20.35
C TYR A 378 11.87 -33.00 -20.35
N ILE A 379 11.43 -33.42 -19.17
CA ILE A 379 10.47 -34.51 -19.00
C ILE A 379 9.07 -33.95 -18.68
N THR A 380 8.13 -34.16 -19.59
CA THR A 380 6.71 -33.78 -19.41
C THR A 380 5.83 -34.96 -19.01
N THR A 381 6.34 -36.19 -19.10
CA THR A 381 5.62 -37.38 -18.64
C THR A 381 5.38 -37.32 -17.12
N PRO A 382 4.15 -37.55 -16.63
CA PRO A 382 3.87 -37.56 -15.20
C PRO A 382 4.72 -38.56 -14.43
N ILE A 383 5.11 -38.19 -13.21
CA ILE A 383 5.77 -39.09 -12.26
C ILE A 383 4.72 -40.10 -11.75
N ALA A 384 5.02 -41.39 -11.85
CA ALA A 384 4.20 -42.45 -11.30
C ALA A 384 4.55 -42.68 -9.82
N ARG A 385 5.84 -42.82 -9.52
CA ARG A 385 6.36 -43.07 -8.16
C ARG A 385 7.84 -42.77 -8.05
N PHE A 386 8.32 -42.67 -6.82
CA PHE A 386 9.74 -42.71 -6.49
C PHE A 386 10.14 -44.17 -6.29
N THR A 387 11.40 -44.47 -6.56
CA THR A 387 12.01 -45.78 -6.30
C THR A 387 13.19 -45.62 -5.35
N ALA A 388 13.82 -46.73 -4.94
CA ALA A 388 15.01 -46.66 -4.10
C ALA A 388 16.16 -45.84 -4.72
N THR A 389 16.25 -45.78 -6.05
CA THR A 389 17.36 -45.19 -6.82
C THR A 389 16.97 -43.96 -7.64
N GLY A 390 15.69 -43.64 -7.80
CA GLY A 390 15.28 -42.48 -8.58
C GLY A 390 13.77 -42.34 -8.77
N ILE A 391 13.36 -42.03 -10.00
CA ILE A 391 11.98 -41.69 -10.35
C ILE A 391 11.51 -42.56 -11.52
N GLU A 392 10.30 -43.12 -11.39
CA GLU A 392 9.59 -43.81 -12.46
C GLU A 392 8.46 -42.92 -12.99
N THR A 393 8.40 -42.73 -14.31
CA THR A 393 7.32 -42.02 -14.98
C THR A 393 6.18 -42.97 -15.41
N THR A 394 5.00 -42.44 -15.70
CA THR A 394 3.80 -43.24 -16.03
C THR A 394 3.89 -44.05 -17.32
N ASP A 395 4.90 -43.79 -18.15
CA ASP A 395 5.28 -44.60 -19.32
C ASP A 395 6.14 -45.82 -18.96
N GLY A 396 6.43 -46.04 -17.67
CA GLY A 396 7.25 -47.15 -17.16
C GLY A 396 8.76 -46.89 -17.25
N VAL A 397 9.19 -45.69 -17.63
CA VAL A 397 10.62 -45.36 -17.73
C VAL A 397 11.18 -45.02 -16.34
N GLN A 398 12.14 -45.84 -15.89
CA GLN A 398 12.92 -45.62 -14.68
C GLN A 398 14.15 -44.73 -14.97
N ARG A 399 14.36 -43.70 -14.14
CA ARG A 399 15.54 -42.83 -14.20
C ARG A 399 16.21 -42.76 -12.84
N ASP A 400 17.42 -43.32 -12.76
CA ASP A 400 18.23 -43.30 -11.54
C ASP A 400 18.95 -41.96 -11.39
N VAL A 401 18.90 -41.40 -10.18
CA VAL A 401 19.46 -40.09 -9.84
C VAL A 401 20.04 -40.09 -8.42
N ASP A 402 21.15 -39.38 -8.23
CA ASP A 402 21.85 -39.26 -6.95
C ASP A 402 21.18 -38.24 -6.00
N ALA A 403 20.50 -37.25 -6.59
CA ALA A 403 19.79 -36.21 -5.85
C ALA A 403 18.49 -35.80 -6.54
N ILE A 404 17.46 -35.49 -5.74
CA ILE A 404 16.16 -34.97 -6.17
C ILE A 404 15.89 -33.67 -5.42
N PHE A 405 15.68 -32.59 -6.19
CA PHE A 405 15.29 -31.29 -5.68
C PHE A 405 13.85 -30.97 -6.08
N CYS A 406 12.98 -30.84 -5.08
CA CYS A 406 11.59 -30.43 -5.28
C CYS A 406 11.49 -28.90 -5.26
N ALA A 407 11.23 -28.31 -6.43
CA ALA A 407 10.90 -26.90 -6.60
C ALA A 407 9.38 -26.71 -6.76
N THR A 408 8.62 -27.34 -5.86
CA THR A 408 7.17 -27.51 -5.93
C THR A 408 6.37 -26.31 -5.39
N GLY A 409 7.07 -25.25 -4.95
CA GLY A 409 6.47 -24.04 -4.38
C GLY A 409 6.11 -24.18 -2.90
N ALA A 410 5.31 -23.26 -2.40
CA ALA A 410 4.82 -23.25 -1.02
C ALA A 410 3.28 -23.41 -0.98
N ASN A 411 2.70 -23.37 0.22
CA ASN A 411 1.25 -23.32 0.37
C ASN A 411 0.63 -22.14 -0.40
N ARG A 412 -0.47 -22.40 -1.11
CA ARG A 412 -1.14 -21.46 -2.03
C ARG A 412 -2.53 -21.04 -1.54
N ASP A 413 -3.08 -21.68 -0.52
CA ASP A 413 -4.40 -21.32 0.03
C ASP A 413 -4.39 -19.99 0.81
N MET A 414 -3.18 -19.50 1.16
CA MET A 414 -2.94 -18.28 1.97
C MET A 414 -3.52 -18.34 3.39
N ILE A 415 -3.94 -19.52 3.84
CA ILE A 415 -4.32 -19.77 5.23
C ILE A 415 -3.01 -19.76 6.06
N PRO A 416 -2.92 -18.94 7.13
CA PRO A 416 -1.76 -18.96 8.02
C PRO A 416 -1.45 -20.38 8.51
N ALA A 417 -0.16 -20.73 8.63
CA ALA A 417 0.29 -22.08 8.98
C ALA A 417 0.10 -22.45 10.47
N PHE A 418 -0.64 -21.62 11.21
CA PHE A 418 -0.96 -21.79 12.62
C PHE A 418 -2.46 -21.53 12.83
N GLU A 419 -3.01 -22.06 13.91
CA GLU A 419 -4.43 -22.00 14.18
C GLU A 419 -4.85 -20.59 14.58
N ILE A 420 -5.94 -20.07 13.99
CA ILE A 420 -6.53 -18.79 14.36
C ILE A 420 -7.99 -19.04 14.68
N ARG A 421 -8.42 -18.75 15.90
CA ARG A 421 -9.79 -19.03 16.37
C ARG A 421 -10.43 -17.81 16.98
N ALA A 422 -11.67 -17.54 16.57
CA ALA A 422 -12.49 -16.52 17.19
C ALA A 422 -13.95 -16.97 17.23
N ASN A 423 -14.65 -16.66 18.32
CA ASN A 423 -16.10 -16.83 18.44
C ASN A 423 -16.59 -18.24 18.03
N GLY A 424 -15.85 -19.28 18.43
CA GLY A 424 -16.20 -20.69 18.16
C GLY A 424 -15.91 -21.19 16.74
N THR A 425 -15.30 -20.39 15.87
CA THR A 425 -14.85 -20.80 14.53
C THR A 425 -13.34 -20.62 14.35
N SER A 426 -12.78 -21.24 13.32
CA SER A 426 -11.37 -21.08 12.93
C SER A 426 -11.25 -20.44 11.54
N ILE A 427 -10.15 -19.73 11.28
CA ILE A 427 -9.89 -19.17 9.95
C ILE A 427 -9.82 -20.26 8.88
N GLY A 428 -9.29 -21.44 9.25
CA GLY A 428 -9.22 -22.60 8.37
C GLY A 428 -10.60 -23.15 8.02
N ASP A 429 -11.55 -23.12 8.96
CA ASP A 429 -12.94 -23.51 8.69
C ASP A 429 -13.64 -22.50 7.76
N VAL A 430 -13.41 -21.19 7.96
CA VAL A 430 -14.04 -20.13 7.14
C VAL A 430 -13.43 -20.02 5.74
N TRP A 431 -12.12 -20.10 5.61
CA TRP A 431 -11.42 -19.97 4.31
C TRP A 431 -11.23 -21.32 3.59
N GLY A 432 -11.29 -22.43 4.32
CA GLY A 432 -11.07 -23.78 3.81
C GLY A 432 -12.17 -24.25 2.86
N LYS A 433 -11.84 -25.28 2.07
CA LYS A 433 -12.73 -25.83 1.03
C LYS A 433 -13.88 -26.67 1.58
N GLU A 434 -13.67 -27.33 2.73
CA GLU A 434 -14.60 -28.33 3.23
C GLU A 434 -15.81 -27.73 3.93
N LYS A 435 -15.60 -26.65 4.71
CA LYS A 435 -16.65 -26.00 5.51
C LYS A 435 -16.96 -24.57 5.07
N GLY A 436 -16.00 -23.90 4.44
CA GLY A 436 -16.03 -22.47 4.23
C GLY A 436 -16.10 -22.07 2.77
N HIS A 437 -15.48 -20.93 2.48
CA HIS A 437 -15.50 -20.29 1.18
C HIS A 437 -14.62 -20.99 0.13
N GLY A 438 -13.61 -21.78 0.56
CA GLY A 438 -12.64 -22.39 -0.33
C GLY A 438 -11.61 -21.43 -0.93
N PHE A 439 -11.57 -20.19 -0.42
CA PHE A 439 -10.62 -19.11 -0.69
C PHE A 439 -10.57 -18.16 0.53
N PRO A 440 -9.55 -17.30 0.64
CA PRO A 440 -9.47 -16.29 1.70
C PRO A 440 -10.61 -15.26 1.64
N TYR A 441 -11.52 -15.31 2.61
CA TYR A 441 -12.63 -14.37 2.75
C TYR A 441 -12.16 -13.11 3.50
N THR A 442 -11.93 -12.00 2.80
CA THR A 442 -11.31 -10.79 3.36
C THR A 442 -12.01 -9.52 2.93
N TYR A 443 -12.06 -8.53 3.82
CA TYR A 443 -12.33 -7.13 3.48
C TYR A 443 -11.02 -6.43 3.11
N LEU A 444 -10.95 -5.89 1.89
CA LEU A 444 -9.80 -5.18 1.28
C LEU A 444 -8.42 -5.86 1.45
N GLY A 445 -8.38 -7.17 1.74
CA GLY A 445 -7.15 -7.87 2.11
C GLY A 445 -6.51 -7.44 3.44
N VAL A 446 -7.22 -6.67 4.27
CA VAL A 446 -6.70 -6.13 5.54
C VAL A 446 -7.26 -6.84 6.78
N ALA A 447 -8.51 -7.30 6.72
CA ALA A 447 -9.21 -7.94 7.83
C ALA A 447 -10.19 -9.01 7.30
N THR A 448 -10.76 -9.81 8.20
CA THR A 448 -11.77 -10.83 7.87
C THR A 448 -12.96 -10.74 8.84
N PRO A 449 -14.21 -10.78 8.36
CA PRO A 449 -15.38 -10.72 9.25
C PRO A 449 -15.39 -11.82 10.30
N GLY A 450 -15.79 -11.49 11.53
CA GLY A 450 -15.88 -12.44 12.64
C GLY A 450 -14.57 -12.66 13.42
N PHE A 451 -13.46 -12.03 13.02
CA PHE A 451 -12.16 -12.11 13.70
C PHE A 451 -11.71 -10.73 14.17
N PRO A 452 -12.07 -10.32 15.40
CA PRO A 452 -11.79 -8.98 15.89
C PRO A 452 -10.30 -8.69 16.06
N ASN A 453 -9.90 -7.45 15.83
CA ASN A 453 -8.52 -6.96 16.05
C ASN A 453 -7.43 -7.81 15.35
N LEU A 454 -7.80 -8.58 14.32
CA LEU A 454 -6.88 -9.40 13.53
C LEU A 454 -6.72 -8.78 12.15
N PHE A 455 -5.47 -8.51 11.78
CA PHE A 455 -5.14 -7.87 10.52
C PHE A 455 -4.07 -8.62 9.73
N PHE A 456 -4.15 -8.57 8.40
CA PHE A 456 -3.25 -9.29 7.51
C PHE A 456 -2.27 -8.32 6.83
N LEU A 457 -1.00 -8.41 7.21
CA LEU A 457 0.07 -7.63 6.59
C LEU A 457 0.70 -8.44 5.45
N ALA A 458 0.62 -7.92 4.22
CA ALA A 458 0.97 -8.64 3.01
C ALA A 458 0.27 -10.03 2.92
N GLY A 459 -1.03 -10.08 3.24
CA GLY A 459 -1.89 -11.26 3.11
C GLY A 459 -2.61 -11.36 1.75
N PRO A 460 -3.75 -12.07 1.67
CA PRO A 460 -4.62 -12.05 0.48
C PRO A 460 -4.95 -10.62 0.04
N HIS A 461 -5.03 -10.38 -1.27
CA HIS A 461 -5.22 -9.05 -1.88
C HIS A 461 -4.20 -7.97 -1.42
N GLY A 462 -3.09 -8.38 -0.80
CA GLY A 462 -2.17 -7.47 -0.11
C GLY A 462 -1.26 -6.65 -1.01
N THR A 463 -1.12 -6.98 -2.29
CA THR A 463 -0.26 -6.27 -3.25
C THR A 463 -0.94 -6.16 -4.61
N GLY A 464 -0.70 -5.07 -5.33
CA GLY A 464 -1.10 -4.93 -6.74
C GLY A 464 -0.51 -6.03 -7.63
N PRO A 465 -1.12 -6.34 -8.78
CA PRO A 465 -0.48 -7.13 -9.82
C PRO A 465 0.77 -6.41 -10.36
N SER A 466 0.73 -5.09 -10.47
CA SER A 466 1.88 -4.21 -10.74
C SER A 466 2.47 -3.63 -9.43
N GLY A 467 3.50 -2.77 -9.54
CA GLY A 467 4.13 -2.06 -8.42
C GLY A 467 5.14 -2.90 -7.63
N THR A 468 5.57 -2.37 -6.48
CA THR A 468 6.66 -2.94 -5.67
C THR A 468 6.15 -3.40 -4.30
N VAL A 469 6.64 -4.55 -3.83
CA VAL A 469 6.24 -5.14 -2.53
C VAL A 469 6.63 -4.24 -1.34
N PRO A 470 7.84 -3.64 -1.28
CA PRO A 470 8.20 -2.74 -0.18
C PRO A 470 7.21 -1.59 0.00
N HIS A 471 6.91 -0.84 -1.07
CA HIS A 471 5.96 0.27 -1.03
C HIS A 471 4.55 -0.18 -0.63
N SER A 472 4.10 -1.32 -1.15
CA SER A 472 2.80 -1.87 -0.77
C SER A 472 2.73 -2.22 0.72
N ALA A 473 3.79 -2.76 1.30
CA ALA A 473 3.86 -3.04 2.75
C ALA A 473 3.91 -1.74 3.57
N GLU A 474 4.72 -0.76 3.19
CA GLU A 474 4.83 0.54 3.87
C GLU A 474 3.48 1.27 3.93
N THR A 475 2.78 1.36 2.80
CA THR A 475 1.44 1.99 2.73
C THR A 475 0.40 1.22 3.53
N GLN A 476 0.47 -0.11 3.57
CA GLN A 476 -0.43 -0.92 4.39
C GLN A 476 -0.19 -0.71 5.90
N ILE A 477 1.08 -0.56 6.32
CA ILE A 477 1.41 -0.26 7.72
C ILE A 477 0.95 1.15 8.10
N ALA A 478 1.09 2.14 7.22
CA ALA A 478 0.57 3.48 7.44
C ALA A 478 -0.97 3.48 7.61
N TYR A 479 -1.68 2.69 6.81
CA TYR A 479 -3.12 2.44 6.97
C TYR A 479 -3.43 1.80 8.33
N PHE A 480 -2.70 0.77 8.74
CA PHE A 480 -2.89 0.13 10.04
C PHE A 480 -2.58 1.04 11.22
N ALA A 481 -1.60 1.94 11.10
CA ALA A 481 -1.32 2.93 12.13
C ALA A 481 -2.52 3.87 12.37
N LYS A 482 -3.29 4.23 11.33
CA LYS A 482 -4.54 4.98 11.49
C LYS A 482 -5.57 4.20 12.30
N ILE A 483 -5.72 2.90 12.01
CA ILE A 483 -6.62 2.01 12.77
C ILE A 483 -6.17 1.92 14.23
N LEU A 484 -4.90 1.64 14.50
CA LEU A 484 -4.37 1.52 15.87
C LEU A 484 -4.54 2.82 16.67
N ARG A 485 -4.29 3.99 16.06
CA ARG A 485 -4.55 5.29 16.71
C ARG A 485 -6.03 5.48 17.03
N LYS A 486 -6.93 5.08 16.13
CA LYS A 486 -8.38 5.12 16.39
C LYS A 486 -8.76 4.22 17.57
N ILE A 487 -8.28 2.97 17.57
CA ILE A 487 -8.52 2.00 18.65
C ILE A 487 -8.10 2.57 19.99
N SER A 488 -6.86 3.07 20.05
CA SER A 488 -6.24 3.63 21.24
C SER A 488 -6.96 4.88 21.76
N ARG A 489 -7.31 5.81 20.86
CA ARG A 489 -7.90 7.12 21.21
C ARG A 489 -9.37 7.02 21.61
N GLU A 490 -10.15 6.22 20.89
CA GLU A 490 -11.59 6.11 21.10
C GLU A 490 -11.97 5.01 22.11
N GLY A 491 -10.98 4.25 22.60
CA GLY A 491 -11.22 3.18 23.56
C GLY A 491 -12.04 2.07 22.95
N ILE A 492 -11.74 1.72 21.71
CA ILE A 492 -12.35 0.58 21.04
C ILE A 492 -11.65 -0.66 21.56
N LYS A 493 -12.41 -1.61 22.10
CA LYS A 493 -11.88 -2.91 22.55
C LYS A 493 -11.93 -3.97 21.44
N SER A 494 -12.86 -3.83 20.51
CA SER A 494 -13.07 -4.75 19.39
C SER A 494 -13.40 -3.95 18.13
N ILE A 495 -12.65 -4.19 17.05
CA ILE A 495 -12.95 -3.72 15.69
C ILE A 495 -13.03 -4.93 14.76
N VAL A 496 -14.11 -5.01 13.99
CA VAL A 496 -14.37 -6.12 13.06
C VAL A 496 -14.82 -5.54 11.72
N ALA A 497 -14.28 -6.04 10.60
CA ALA A 497 -14.83 -5.68 9.29
C ALA A 497 -16.23 -6.27 9.14
N SER A 498 -17.20 -5.46 8.72
CA SER A 498 -18.56 -5.94 8.50
C SER A 498 -18.61 -6.98 7.38
N LYS A 499 -19.56 -7.92 7.50
CA LYS A 499 -19.77 -8.96 6.48
C LYS A 499 -20.16 -8.35 5.13
N SER A 500 -21.06 -7.36 5.13
CA SER A 500 -21.52 -6.68 3.92
C SER A 500 -20.38 -6.02 3.16
N ALA A 501 -19.48 -5.30 3.85
CA ALA A 501 -18.35 -4.66 3.19
C ALA A 501 -17.35 -5.68 2.59
N ALA A 502 -17.16 -6.83 3.25
CA ALA A 502 -16.34 -7.90 2.70
C ALA A 502 -16.99 -8.57 1.47
N ASP A 503 -18.30 -8.79 1.50
CA ASP A 503 -19.06 -9.34 0.37
C ASP A 503 -19.01 -8.39 -0.84
N ASP A 504 -19.31 -7.11 -0.64
CA ASP A 504 -19.29 -6.08 -1.68
C ASP A 504 -17.90 -5.94 -2.33
N PHE A 505 -16.84 -5.99 -1.50
CA PHE A 505 -15.47 -5.98 -2.01
C PHE A 505 -15.17 -7.19 -2.89
N LEU A 506 -15.59 -8.39 -2.49
CA LEU A 506 -15.35 -9.61 -3.27
C LEU A 506 -16.17 -9.63 -4.55
N GLU A 507 -17.40 -9.13 -4.55
CA GLU A 507 -18.21 -8.97 -5.75
C GLU A 507 -17.56 -8.01 -6.75
N TYR A 508 -17.04 -6.87 -6.27
CA TYR A 508 -16.24 -5.96 -7.08
C TYR A 508 -14.98 -6.65 -7.63
N ALA A 509 -14.26 -7.39 -6.77
CA ALA A 509 -13.04 -8.08 -7.14
C ALA A 509 -13.28 -9.10 -8.26
N ASP A 510 -14.32 -9.93 -8.14
CA ASP A 510 -14.70 -10.91 -9.16
C ASP A 510 -15.04 -10.25 -10.49
N SER A 511 -15.81 -9.16 -10.44
CA SER A 511 -16.20 -8.39 -11.63
C SER A 511 -14.98 -7.84 -12.36
N LEU A 512 -14.02 -7.27 -11.62
CA LEU A 512 -12.78 -6.78 -12.21
C LEU A 512 -11.95 -7.95 -12.76
N PHE A 513 -11.71 -9.01 -11.98
CA PHE A 513 -10.86 -10.12 -12.38
C PHE A 513 -11.40 -10.87 -13.61
N ALA A 514 -12.72 -10.91 -13.81
CA ALA A 514 -13.33 -11.47 -15.01
C ALA A 514 -12.83 -10.79 -16.30
N SER A 515 -12.42 -9.52 -16.24
CA SER A 515 -11.85 -8.76 -17.37
C SER A 515 -10.33 -8.92 -17.55
N THR A 516 -9.66 -9.69 -16.68
CA THR A 516 -8.19 -9.80 -16.66
C THR A 516 -7.67 -11.15 -17.17
N THR A 517 -6.40 -11.20 -17.57
CA THR A 517 -5.71 -12.45 -17.91
C THR A 517 -5.58 -13.39 -16.70
N LEU A 518 -5.67 -12.86 -15.47
CA LEU A 518 -5.57 -13.62 -14.22
C LEU A 518 -6.65 -14.68 -14.07
N SER A 519 -7.83 -14.47 -14.66
CA SER A 519 -8.94 -15.43 -14.61
C SER A 519 -8.96 -16.43 -15.78
N GLU A 520 -7.92 -16.45 -16.63
CA GLU A 520 -7.77 -17.51 -17.62
C GLU A 520 -7.44 -18.87 -16.97
N ASN A 521 -7.48 -19.95 -17.75
CA ASN A 521 -7.36 -21.32 -17.26
C ASN A 521 -5.90 -21.72 -16.90
N CYS A 522 -5.23 -20.94 -16.04
CA CYS A 522 -3.89 -21.24 -15.53
C CYS A 522 -3.90 -21.54 -14.03
N SER A 523 -3.05 -22.48 -13.60
CA SER A 523 -2.77 -22.69 -12.17
C SER A 523 -1.76 -21.66 -11.70
N SER A 524 -2.17 -20.77 -10.79
CA SER A 524 -1.32 -19.74 -10.20
C SER A 524 -1.46 -19.75 -8.68
N TRP A 525 -0.48 -19.25 -7.94
CA TRP A 525 -0.72 -18.96 -6.52
C TRP A 525 -1.75 -17.83 -6.34
N TYR A 526 -2.02 -17.04 -7.39
CA TYR A 526 -3.08 -16.02 -7.40
C TYR A 526 -4.48 -16.60 -7.18
N ASN A 527 -4.74 -17.83 -7.64
CA ASN A 527 -6.05 -18.53 -7.56
C ASN A 527 -5.99 -19.82 -6.71
N GLY A 528 -5.09 -19.87 -5.73
CA GLY A 528 -4.97 -21.04 -4.86
C GLY A 528 -4.43 -22.29 -5.56
N GLY A 529 -3.82 -22.12 -6.74
CA GLY A 529 -3.30 -23.21 -7.55
C GLY A 529 -4.36 -23.99 -8.32
N LYS A 530 -5.56 -23.42 -8.49
CA LYS A 530 -6.69 -24.03 -9.18
C LYS A 530 -6.97 -23.26 -10.48
N PRO A 531 -6.79 -23.86 -11.67
CA PRO A 531 -7.25 -23.25 -12.91
C PRO A 531 -8.73 -22.85 -12.81
N GLY A 532 -9.06 -21.61 -13.18
CA GLY A 532 -10.42 -21.06 -13.05
C GLY A 532 -10.88 -20.75 -11.61
N GLY A 533 -10.02 -20.88 -10.61
CA GLY A 533 -10.35 -20.50 -9.23
C GLY A 533 -10.44 -18.98 -9.03
N ARG A 534 -11.17 -18.56 -7.98
CA ARG A 534 -11.26 -17.15 -7.58
C ARG A 534 -9.87 -16.57 -7.30
N ILE A 535 -9.61 -15.35 -7.77
CA ILE A 535 -8.34 -14.67 -7.59
C ILE A 535 -8.33 -13.99 -6.23
N HIS A 536 -7.33 -14.32 -5.41
CA HIS A 536 -7.18 -13.80 -4.06
C HIS A 536 -5.72 -13.42 -3.71
N GLY A 537 -4.75 -13.79 -4.55
CA GLY A 537 -3.33 -13.53 -4.27
C GLY A 537 -2.90 -12.08 -4.46
N VAL A 538 -3.62 -11.31 -5.27
CA VAL A 538 -3.31 -9.92 -5.65
C VAL A 538 -4.54 -9.05 -5.53
N TRP A 539 -4.33 -7.74 -5.41
CA TRP A 539 -5.38 -6.74 -5.35
C TRP A 539 -6.17 -6.65 -6.66
N PRO A 540 -7.51 -6.49 -6.62
CA PRO A 540 -8.32 -6.18 -7.79
C PRO A 540 -8.10 -4.72 -8.22
N GLY A 541 -6.98 -4.45 -8.91
CA GLY A 541 -6.66 -3.15 -9.49
C GLY A 541 -5.16 -2.89 -9.56
N SER A 542 -4.75 -1.73 -10.08
CA SER A 542 -3.33 -1.35 -10.15
C SER A 542 -2.72 -1.10 -8.77
N ALA A 543 -1.38 -1.09 -8.68
CA ALA A 543 -0.69 -0.67 -7.46
C ALA A 543 -1.01 0.76 -7.04
N THR A 544 -1.22 1.67 -7.99
CA THR A 544 -1.64 3.05 -7.72
C THR A 544 -3.04 3.10 -7.14
N HIS A 545 -3.96 2.31 -7.69
CA HIS A 545 -5.31 2.16 -7.16
C HIS A 545 -5.27 1.69 -5.70
N LEU A 546 -4.49 0.64 -5.41
CA LEU A 546 -4.28 0.14 -4.04
C LEU A 546 -3.69 1.20 -3.11
N THR A 547 -2.70 1.96 -3.59
CA THR A 547 -2.05 3.03 -2.82
C THR A 547 -3.04 4.11 -2.43
N ILE A 548 -3.94 4.51 -3.34
CA ILE A 548 -4.99 5.51 -3.06
C ILE A 548 -5.99 4.97 -2.05
N VAL A 549 -6.48 3.74 -2.24
CA VAL A 549 -7.43 3.09 -1.31
C VAL A 549 -6.86 2.98 0.10
N ARG A 550 -5.56 2.72 0.24
CA ARG A 550 -4.87 2.63 1.54
C ARG A 550 -4.58 3.98 2.19
N ARG A 551 -4.88 5.11 1.56
CA ARG A 551 -4.68 6.42 2.20
C ARG A 551 -5.60 6.58 3.39
N GLU A 552 -6.88 6.26 3.27
CA GLU A 552 -7.85 6.45 4.35
C GLU A 552 -8.67 5.17 4.62
N PRO A 553 -8.74 4.70 5.88
CA PRO A 553 -9.72 3.69 6.27
C PRO A 553 -11.14 4.19 6.08
N ARG A 554 -11.99 3.35 5.50
CA ARG A 554 -13.45 3.55 5.45
C ARG A 554 -14.03 3.11 6.80
N TRP A 555 -14.21 4.07 7.69
CA TRP A 555 -14.58 3.79 9.08
C TRP A 555 -15.98 3.21 9.24
N GLU A 556 -16.86 3.48 8.28
CA GLU A 556 -18.24 2.97 8.21
C GLU A 556 -18.32 1.48 7.86
N ASP A 557 -17.26 0.89 7.31
CA ASP A 557 -17.23 -0.52 6.91
C ASP A 557 -16.91 -1.45 8.10
N PHE A 558 -16.62 -0.88 9.28
CA PHE A 558 -16.26 -1.60 10.51
C PHE A 558 -17.33 -1.51 11.60
N GLU A 559 -17.46 -2.59 12.35
CA GLU A 559 -18.24 -2.68 13.58
C GLU A 559 -17.31 -2.49 14.79
N TYR A 560 -17.76 -1.73 15.79
CA TYR A 560 -16.96 -1.35 16.95
C TYR A 560 -17.65 -1.72 18.26
N GLU A 561 -16.88 -2.27 19.19
CA GLU A 561 -17.24 -2.30 20.60
C GLU A 561 -16.28 -1.43 21.40
N TYR A 562 -16.83 -0.73 22.39
CA TYR A 562 -16.10 0.24 23.22
C TYR A 562 -15.78 -0.31 24.61
N LEU A 563 -14.76 0.26 25.22
CA LEU A 563 -14.42 0.08 26.63
C LEU A 563 -15.48 0.75 27.51
N GLY A 564 -15.67 0.20 28.71
CA GLY A 564 -16.66 0.67 29.67
C GLY A 564 -18.02 0.01 29.47
N GLY A 565 -18.54 -0.62 30.52
CA GLY A 565 -19.84 -1.31 30.48
C GLY A 565 -21.06 -0.39 30.30
N SER A 566 -20.86 0.92 30.13
CA SER A 566 -21.94 1.89 29.97
C SER A 566 -22.61 1.85 28.59
N GLY A 567 -21.93 1.26 27.58
CA GLY A 567 -22.36 1.30 26.18
C GLY A 567 -22.27 2.69 25.53
N ASN A 568 -21.76 3.71 26.23
CA ASN A 568 -21.63 5.05 25.70
C ASN A 568 -20.27 5.25 25.00
N ARG A 569 -20.30 5.41 23.67
CA ARG A 569 -19.10 5.59 22.81
C ARG A 569 -18.23 6.81 23.16
N PHE A 570 -18.76 7.78 23.89
CA PHE A 570 -18.04 9.00 24.26
C PHE A 570 -17.40 8.93 25.65
N GLN A 571 -17.77 7.95 26.48
CA GLN A 571 -17.30 7.84 27.86
C GLN A 571 -15.77 7.71 27.92
N TRP A 572 -15.21 6.80 27.11
CA TRP A 572 -13.78 6.74 26.94
C TRP A 572 -13.31 8.03 26.28
N TYR A 573 -13.72 8.29 25.04
CA TYR A 573 -13.16 9.34 24.19
C TYR A 573 -13.02 10.71 24.87
N PHE A 574 -14.07 11.22 25.53
CA PHE A 574 -14.02 12.53 26.19
C PHE A 574 -13.40 12.50 27.60
N GLY A 575 -13.38 11.35 28.27
CA GLY A 575 -12.82 11.22 29.62
C GLY A 575 -13.48 12.17 30.62
N ASN A 576 -12.67 12.94 31.33
CA ASN A 576 -13.11 13.90 32.33
C ASN A 576 -13.39 15.31 31.76
N GLY A 577 -13.26 15.49 30.44
CA GLY A 577 -13.46 16.78 29.76
C GLY A 577 -12.23 17.68 29.70
N TRP A 578 -11.07 17.21 30.19
CA TRP A 578 -9.80 17.96 30.18
C TRP A 578 -8.77 17.34 29.23
N THR A 579 -7.77 18.13 28.87
CA THR A 579 -6.50 17.69 28.30
C THR A 579 -5.44 17.60 29.39
N ARG A 580 -4.43 16.75 29.19
CA ARG A 580 -3.29 16.65 30.11
C ARG A 580 -2.51 17.96 30.15
N LYS A 581 -2.41 18.65 29.01
CA LYS A 581 -1.71 19.93 28.88
C LYS A 581 -2.24 21.00 29.83
N GLU A 582 -3.54 21.02 30.11
CA GLU A 582 -4.14 21.99 31.06
C GLU A 582 -3.64 21.81 32.50
N GLN A 583 -3.02 20.69 32.83
CA GLN A 583 -2.42 20.46 34.14
C GLN A 583 -1.00 21.01 34.26
N ASP A 584 -0.35 21.32 33.13
CA ASP A 584 0.99 21.86 33.08
C ASP A 584 0.93 23.36 32.79
N ARG A 585 1.26 24.18 33.80
CA ARG A 585 1.19 25.65 33.70
C ARG A 585 2.22 26.23 32.75
N ASP A 586 3.24 25.48 32.38
CA ASP A 586 4.33 25.93 31.51
C ASP A 586 4.10 25.58 30.04
N VAL A 587 2.99 24.88 29.72
CA VAL A 587 2.63 24.50 28.36
C VAL A 587 1.80 25.61 27.69
N ASP A 588 2.21 26.01 26.49
CA ASP A 588 1.39 26.88 25.63
C ASP A 588 0.12 26.15 25.19
N MET A 589 -1.03 26.64 25.69
CA MET A 589 -2.36 26.13 25.39
C MET A 589 -2.90 26.62 24.04
N THR A 590 -2.23 27.59 23.43
CA THR A 590 -2.64 28.25 22.19
C THR A 590 -1.58 28.16 21.08
N PRO A 591 -0.96 27.00 20.81
CA PRO A 591 0.15 26.87 19.86
C PRO A 591 -0.27 27.07 18.40
N TYR A 592 -1.56 27.24 18.14
CA TYR A 592 -2.11 27.60 16.83
C TYR A 592 -2.10 29.13 16.60
N LEU A 593 -1.95 29.94 17.66
CA LEU A 593 -1.76 31.39 17.59
C LEU A 593 -0.27 31.70 17.38
N ASN A 594 0.21 31.43 16.17
CA ASN A 594 1.56 31.78 15.77
C ASN A 594 1.58 33.10 15.01
N ASN A 595 2.77 33.67 14.84
CA ASN A 595 2.96 34.80 13.94
C ASN A 595 2.40 34.43 12.54
N PRO A 596 1.43 35.17 11.98
CA PRO A 596 0.83 34.85 10.69
C PRO A 596 1.86 34.63 9.57
N ASP A 597 2.96 35.37 9.61
CA ASP A 597 4.06 35.30 8.64
C ASP A 597 4.84 33.96 8.73
N GLU A 598 4.87 33.31 9.89
CA GLU A 598 5.44 31.96 10.06
C GLU A 598 4.42 30.84 9.78
N THR A 599 3.14 31.14 9.92
CA THR A 599 2.06 30.14 9.96
C THR A 599 1.63 29.68 8.57
N ILE A 600 1.66 30.59 7.58
CA ILE A 600 1.36 30.25 6.18
C ILE A 600 2.42 29.27 5.63
N SER A 601 3.68 29.38 6.07
CA SER A 601 4.75 28.46 5.66
C SER A 601 4.61 27.05 6.26
N LYS A 602 4.17 26.94 7.52
CA LYS A 602 4.08 25.66 8.25
C LYS A 602 2.75 24.91 8.03
N CYS A 603 1.62 25.60 7.90
CA CYS A 603 0.31 24.95 7.73
C CYS A 603 0.05 24.43 6.31
N PHE A 604 0.64 25.06 5.29
CA PHE A 604 0.53 24.58 3.90
C PHE A 604 1.44 23.36 3.63
N PHE A 605 2.60 23.28 4.27
CA PHE A 605 3.53 22.16 4.09
C PHE A 605 3.16 20.92 4.94
N ASN A 606 2.67 21.09 6.16
CA ASN A 606 2.37 19.95 7.05
C ASN A 606 1.06 19.20 6.73
N SER A 607 0.18 19.76 5.89
CA SER A 607 -1.02 19.06 5.42
C SER A 607 -0.82 18.26 4.13
N ILE A 608 0.34 18.42 3.48
CA ILE A 608 0.69 17.71 2.23
C ILE A 608 1.86 16.72 2.43
N ILE A 609 2.60 16.80 3.54
CA ILE A 609 3.74 15.90 3.81
C ILE A 609 3.47 15.04 5.04
N ASP A 610 3.10 13.79 4.79
CA ASP A 610 3.21 12.68 5.73
C ASP A 610 4.67 12.66 6.26
N LYS A 611 4.85 12.81 7.58
CA LYS A 611 6.14 13.02 8.27
C LYS A 611 7.16 11.88 8.07
N ASN A 612 7.76 11.80 6.90
CA ASN A 612 8.91 10.96 6.58
C ASN A 612 10.06 11.76 5.90
N ALA A 613 9.98 13.09 5.84
CA ALA A 613 11.00 13.93 5.20
C ALA A 613 11.79 14.84 6.16
N GLU A 614 11.43 14.92 7.45
CA GLU A 614 12.05 15.91 8.37
C GLU A 614 13.48 15.56 8.83
N HIS A 615 14.02 14.38 8.54
CA HIS A 615 15.40 14.03 8.92
C HIS A 615 16.48 14.32 7.86
N SER A 616 16.12 14.93 6.73
CA SER A 616 17.07 15.24 5.65
C SER A 616 17.14 16.72 5.28
N ILE A 617 16.43 17.61 5.98
CA ILE A 617 16.28 19.02 5.56
C ILE A 617 17.19 20.00 6.31
N ASN A 618 17.91 19.58 7.36
CA ASN A 618 18.78 20.48 8.12
C ASN A 618 20.23 20.63 7.61
N GLN A 619 20.54 20.23 6.36
CA GLN A 619 21.88 20.46 5.78
C GLN A 619 21.93 20.97 4.33
N LEU A 620 20.83 21.51 3.79
CA LEU A 620 20.86 22.19 2.49
C LEU A 620 20.33 23.62 2.64
N GLN A 621 21.20 24.53 3.06
CA GLN A 621 21.06 25.94 2.66
C GLN A 621 21.27 25.98 1.14
N ASN A 622 20.20 26.08 0.35
CA ASN A 622 20.29 26.26 -1.10
C ASN A 622 19.57 27.58 -1.52
N PRO A 623 20.21 28.52 -2.26
CA PRO A 623 19.76 29.91 -2.43
C PRO A 623 18.74 30.12 -3.58
N ILE A 624 17.88 29.15 -3.89
CA ILE A 624 17.05 29.18 -5.12
C ILE A 624 15.72 29.96 -4.96
N ILE A 625 15.44 30.57 -3.81
CA ILE A 625 14.24 31.42 -3.63
C ILE A 625 14.49 32.89 -4.06
N ALA A 626 15.74 33.29 -4.33
CA ALA A 626 16.09 34.69 -4.59
C ALA A 626 16.15 35.10 -6.08
N HIS A 627 15.62 34.32 -7.04
CA HIS A 627 15.78 34.63 -8.48
C HIS A 627 14.53 34.53 -9.39
N VAL A 628 13.31 34.59 -8.86
CA VAL A 628 12.07 34.47 -9.68
C VAL A 628 11.29 35.79 -9.86
N MET A 629 11.82 36.94 -9.42
CA MET A 629 11.10 38.24 -9.45
C MET A 629 11.80 39.33 -10.29
N ALA A 630 12.61 38.95 -11.29
CA ALA A 630 13.12 39.90 -12.29
C ALA A 630 12.49 39.56 -13.66
N ASP A 631 12.04 40.59 -14.36
CA ASP A 631 11.42 40.59 -15.69
C ASP A 631 9.94 40.18 -15.78
N ARG A 632 9.05 41.14 -15.49
CA ARG A 632 7.67 41.09 -15.97
C ARG A 632 7.14 42.46 -16.36
N GLN A 633 6.39 42.53 -17.46
CA GLN A 633 5.56 43.71 -17.74
C GLN A 633 4.32 43.69 -16.82
N PRO A 634 3.94 44.84 -16.23
CA PRO A 634 2.79 44.92 -15.34
C PRO A 634 1.49 44.68 -16.11
N VAL A 635 0.57 43.91 -15.52
CA VAL A 635 -0.79 43.71 -16.04
C VAL A 635 -1.57 45.00 -15.81
N ASP A 636 -2.06 45.63 -16.88
CA ASP A 636 -2.85 46.87 -16.83
C ASP A 636 -4.35 46.57 -16.60
N ASN A 637 -5.06 47.49 -15.95
CA ASN A 637 -6.48 47.43 -15.67
C ASN A 637 -7.35 47.41 -16.95
N ASN A 638 -6.82 47.83 -18.09
CA ASN A 638 -7.51 47.84 -19.38
C ASN A 638 -7.27 46.58 -20.23
N MET A 639 -6.49 45.61 -19.74
CA MET A 639 -6.22 44.37 -20.49
C MET A 639 -7.40 43.40 -20.44
N SER A 640 -7.67 42.74 -21.56
CA SER A 640 -8.68 41.68 -21.62
C SER A 640 -8.21 40.43 -20.87
N LEU A 641 -9.16 39.61 -20.39
CA LEU A 641 -8.81 38.34 -19.74
C LEU A 641 -8.00 37.39 -20.65
N SER A 642 -8.25 37.43 -21.96
CA SER A 642 -7.48 36.64 -22.95
C SER A 642 -6.02 37.07 -23.04
N ASP A 643 -5.76 38.37 -22.99
CA ASP A 643 -4.39 38.89 -23.03
C ASP A 643 -3.65 38.54 -21.73
N ILE A 644 -4.34 38.63 -20.60
CA ILE A 644 -3.82 38.21 -19.29
C ILE A 644 -3.44 36.73 -19.30
N LYS A 645 -4.33 35.84 -19.75
CA LYS A 645 -4.05 34.39 -19.84
C LYS A 645 -2.89 34.05 -20.79
N THR A 646 -2.63 34.90 -21.78
CA THR A 646 -1.52 34.73 -22.72
C THR A 646 -0.17 35.11 -22.10
N LEU A 647 -0.18 36.12 -21.21
CA LEU A 647 1.01 36.57 -20.48
C LEU A 647 1.29 35.77 -19.19
N MET A 648 0.33 34.96 -18.75
CA MET A 648 0.54 34.06 -17.62
C MET A 648 1.51 32.94 -17.98
N LYS A 649 2.47 32.67 -17.08
CA LYS A 649 3.39 31.54 -17.24
C LYS A 649 2.58 30.25 -17.27
N LYS A 650 2.92 29.38 -18.20
CA LYS A 650 2.30 28.06 -18.36
C LYS A 650 3.30 26.99 -17.96
N ASP A 651 2.77 25.83 -17.62
CA ASP A 651 3.54 24.60 -17.51
C ASP A 651 4.42 24.43 -18.78
N PRO A 652 5.71 24.07 -18.66
CA PRO A 652 6.59 23.76 -19.78
C PRO A 652 5.98 22.86 -20.87
N ASP A 653 5.06 21.96 -20.48
CA ASP A 653 4.40 21.03 -21.39
C ASP A 653 3.06 21.56 -21.96
N GLY A 654 2.65 22.79 -21.59
CA GLY A 654 1.44 23.46 -22.09
C GLY A 654 0.11 22.89 -21.56
N ASN A 655 0.15 21.90 -20.67
CA ASN A 655 -1.01 21.13 -20.19
C ASN A 655 -1.64 21.67 -18.89
N GLY A 656 -1.18 22.82 -18.41
CA GLY A 656 -1.64 23.40 -17.16
C GLY A 656 -3.09 23.87 -17.20
N ILE A 657 -3.81 23.75 -16.07
CA ILE A 657 -5.17 24.26 -15.91
C ILE A 657 -5.16 25.66 -15.28
N SER A 658 -6.07 26.54 -15.71
CA SER A 658 -6.24 27.86 -15.10
C SER A 658 -7.53 27.92 -14.28
N ALA A 659 -7.46 28.29 -13.00
CA ALA A 659 -8.64 28.45 -12.16
C ALA A 659 -8.64 29.79 -11.41
N LEU A 660 -9.80 30.45 -11.39
CA LEU A 660 -10.03 31.68 -10.64
C LEU A 660 -10.45 31.33 -9.20
N GLY A 661 -9.70 31.83 -8.22
CA GLY A 661 -10.05 31.70 -6.80
C GLY A 661 -11.12 32.71 -6.37
N TYR A 662 -11.77 32.44 -5.23
CA TYR A 662 -12.74 33.36 -4.60
C TYR A 662 -12.13 34.69 -4.17
N ASP A 663 -10.81 34.78 -4.11
CA ASP A 663 -10.02 35.98 -3.86
C ASP A 663 -9.85 36.86 -5.12
N GLY A 664 -10.45 36.47 -6.24
CA GLY A 664 -10.32 37.18 -7.52
C GLY A 664 -8.97 36.95 -8.20
N VAL A 665 -8.18 35.97 -7.77
CA VAL A 665 -6.86 35.66 -8.35
C VAL A 665 -6.95 34.47 -9.28
N LEU A 666 -6.67 34.70 -10.57
CA LEU A 666 -6.55 33.67 -11.59
C LEU A 666 -5.18 32.99 -11.46
N ARG A 667 -5.17 31.68 -11.33
CA ARG A 667 -3.96 30.87 -11.14
C ARG A 667 -3.79 29.88 -12.27
N ASN A 668 -2.56 29.70 -12.74
CA ASN A 668 -2.16 28.58 -13.59
C ASN A 668 -1.51 27.51 -12.73
N PHE A 669 -1.92 26.27 -12.97
CA PHE A 669 -1.38 25.10 -12.29
C PHE A 669 -0.63 24.22 -13.28
N ASP A 670 0.46 23.58 -12.84
CA ASP A 670 1.09 22.51 -13.60
C ASP A 670 0.30 21.20 -13.49
N CYS A 671 0.73 20.16 -14.20
CA CYS A 671 0.13 18.83 -14.15
C CYS A 671 0.15 18.16 -12.75
N GLU A 672 0.96 18.66 -11.82
CA GLU A 672 1.02 18.21 -10.42
C GLU A 672 0.21 19.10 -9.46
N ARG A 673 -0.48 20.12 -9.99
CA ARG A 673 -1.29 21.12 -9.27
C ARG A 673 -0.48 22.12 -8.43
N ASN A 674 0.80 22.33 -8.73
CA ASN A 674 1.53 23.46 -8.17
C ASN A 674 1.17 24.74 -8.91
N ILE A 675 1.15 25.88 -8.20
CA ILE A 675 0.88 27.18 -8.82
C ILE A 675 2.12 27.57 -9.64
N VAL A 676 1.97 27.58 -10.95
CA VAL A 676 2.97 28.07 -11.91
C VAL A 676 2.93 29.59 -12.00
N ASP A 677 1.73 30.17 -11.83
CA ASP A 677 1.53 31.61 -11.91
C ASP A 677 0.21 32.08 -11.29
N ALA A 678 0.14 33.35 -10.89
CA ALA A 678 -1.05 33.95 -10.29
C ALA A 678 -1.19 35.44 -10.65
N VAL A 679 -2.39 35.86 -11.06
CA VAL A 679 -2.72 37.24 -11.42
C VAL A 679 -4.06 37.64 -10.81
N GLY A 680 -4.10 38.74 -10.06
CA GLY A 680 -5.34 39.33 -9.55
C GLY A 680 -6.16 39.95 -10.69
N LEU A 681 -7.45 39.61 -10.78
CA LEU A 681 -8.36 40.15 -11.77
C LEU A 681 -9.24 41.25 -11.17
N ASN A 682 -9.55 42.27 -11.97
CA ASN A 682 -10.54 43.28 -11.61
C ASN A 682 -11.97 42.76 -11.87
N PRO A 683 -13.03 43.44 -11.36
CA PRO A 683 -14.41 42.97 -11.49
C PRO A 683 -14.87 42.73 -12.94
N THR A 684 -14.40 43.53 -13.90
CA THR A 684 -14.71 43.37 -15.33
C THR A 684 -14.08 42.09 -15.89
N GLN A 685 -12.83 41.81 -15.56
CA GLN A 685 -12.10 40.61 -15.99
C GLN A 685 -12.62 39.33 -15.32
N ILE A 686 -13.05 39.42 -14.05
CA ILE A 686 -13.72 38.33 -13.34
C ILE A 686 -15.05 38.01 -14.04
N LYS A 687 -15.81 39.03 -14.42
CA LYS A 687 -17.06 38.87 -15.17
C LYS A 687 -16.82 38.19 -16.52
N GLU A 688 -15.82 38.62 -17.28
CA GLU A 688 -15.39 37.95 -18.53
C GLU A 688 -15.03 36.46 -18.33
N TYR A 689 -14.40 36.10 -17.21
CA TYR A 689 -14.03 34.70 -16.91
C TYR A 689 -15.24 33.80 -16.78
N TYR A 690 -16.28 34.27 -16.08
CA TYR A 690 -17.47 33.47 -15.84
C TYR A 690 -18.48 33.50 -16.99
N GLU A 691 -18.57 34.61 -17.75
CA GLU A 691 -19.42 34.70 -18.93
C GLU A 691 -18.97 33.77 -20.07
N GLY A 692 -17.69 33.36 -20.07
CA GLY A 692 -17.14 32.36 -21.00
C GLY A 692 -17.39 30.90 -20.64
N LEU A 693 -18.03 30.59 -19.51
CA LEU A 693 -18.28 29.22 -19.04
C LEU A 693 -19.76 28.82 -19.24
N PRO A 694 -20.07 27.61 -19.75
CA PRO A 694 -21.45 27.13 -19.80
C PRO A 694 -21.90 26.76 -18.38
N MET A 695 -22.62 27.66 -17.69
CA MET A 695 -23.08 27.46 -16.31
C MET A 695 -24.61 27.39 -16.22
N THR A 696 -25.13 26.47 -15.40
CA THR A 696 -26.56 26.35 -15.07
C THR A 696 -26.99 27.38 -14.01
N GLU A 697 -28.26 27.85 -14.04
CA GLU A 697 -28.77 29.00 -13.28
C GLU A 697 -28.67 28.94 -11.74
N ARG A 698 -28.35 27.79 -11.13
CA ARG A 698 -28.21 27.63 -9.66
C ARG A 698 -27.08 26.67 -9.29
N LEU A 699 -26.32 27.04 -8.25
CA LEU A 699 -25.20 26.28 -7.69
C LEU A 699 -25.41 26.04 -6.18
N LEU A 700 -24.96 24.87 -5.72
CA LEU A 700 -24.85 24.52 -4.30
C LEU A 700 -23.43 24.80 -3.80
N ASN A 701 -23.32 25.52 -2.70
CA ASN A 701 -22.04 25.82 -2.05
C ASN A 701 -21.63 24.71 -1.06
N ALA A 702 -20.37 24.76 -0.60
CA ALA A 702 -19.79 23.79 0.34
C ALA A 702 -20.45 23.77 1.74
N ASP A 703 -21.29 24.78 2.06
CA ASP A 703 -22.15 24.80 3.26
C ASP A 703 -23.59 24.33 3.00
N GLY A 704 -23.87 23.83 1.79
CA GLY A 704 -25.16 23.24 1.41
C GLY A 704 -26.25 24.25 1.03
N ARG A 705 -25.95 25.56 0.94
CA ARG A 705 -26.93 26.59 0.56
C ARG A 705 -27.00 26.75 -0.96
N ASN A 706 -28.15 27.21 -1.46
CA ASN A 706 -28.37 27.54 -2.86
C ASN A 706 -28.10 29.04 -3.07
N VAL A 707 -27.17 29.40 -3.96
CA VAL A 707 -26.88 30.80 -4.32
C VAL A 707 -27.24 31.02 -5.79
N SER A 708 -27.91 32.14 -6.08
CA SER A 708 -28.26 32.54 -7.45
C SER A 708 -27.04 33.08 -8.19
N TYR A 709 -27.02 32.91 -9.51
CA TYR A 709 -26.02 33.52 -10.39
C TYR A 709 -25.85 35.03 -10.11
N TYR A 710 -26.93 35.77 -9.88
CA TYR A 710 -26.90 37.20 -9.56
C TYR A 710 -26.12 37.54 -8.28
N ASN A 711 -26.33 36.78 -7.19
CA ASN A 711 -25.69 37.03 -5.90
C ASN A 711 -24.20 36.69 -5.89
N MET A 712 -23.73 35.87 -6.85
CA MET A 712 -22.30 35.58 -7.04
C MET A 712 -21.52 36.79 -7.59
N PHE A 713 -22.18 37.66 -8.37
CA PHE A 713 -21.56 38.85 -9.00
C PHE A 713 -21.87 40.16 -8.28
N HIS A 714 -22.70 40.13 -7.23
CA HIS A 714 -23.06 41.30 -6.42
C HIS A 714 -22.91 40.97 -4.92
N PRO A 715 -21.70 40.65 -4.43
CA PRO A 715 -21.50 40.37 -3.02
C PRO A 715 -21.90 41.57 -2.16
N HIS A 716 -22.55 41.32 -1.02
CA HIS A 716 -22.87 42.36 -0.05
C HIS A 716 -21.61 43.16 0.30
N ALA A 717 -21.71 44.50 0.31
CA ALA A 717 -20.58 45.42 0.47
C ALA A 717 -19.73 45.15 1.73
N GLU A 718 -20.33 44.51 2.73
CA GLU A 718 -19.72 44.14 4.02
C GLU A 718 -18.68 43.02 3.89
N ASN A 719 -18.72 42.25 2.80
CA ASN A 719 -17.79 41.14 2.51
C ASN A 719 -16.68 41.53 1.51
N ILE A 720 -16.64 42.80 1.09
CA ILE A 720 -15.60 43.34 0.19
C ILE A 720 -14.54 44.03 1.07
N PRO A 721 -13.27 43.59 1.08
CA PRO A 721 -12.22 44.26 1.85
C PRO A 721 -12.10 45.74 1.48
N ARG A 722 -12.07 46.64 2.49
CA ARG A 722 -11.87 48.08 2.25
C ARG A 722 -10.46 48.33 1.70
N LYS A 723 -10.32 49.32 0.82
CA LYS A 723 -8.99 49.80 0.39
C LYS A 723 -8.21 50.33 1.61
N PHE A 724 -6.89 50.09 1.62
CA PHE A 724 -5.98 50.65 2.59
C PHE A 724 -6.04 52.18 2.55
N THR A 725 -6.12 52.82 3.72
CA THR A 725 -6.03 54.28 3.84
C THR A 725 -4.56 54.71 3.89
N GLU A 726 -4.30 56.01 3.72
CA GLU A 726 -2.95 56.57 3.92
C GLU A 726 -2.42 56.31 5.34
N GLU A 727 -3.31 56.21 6.33
CA GLU A 727 -2.96 55.83 7.70
C GLU A 727 -2.50 54.36 7.81
N ASP A 728 -3.13 53.45 7.07
CA ASP A 728 -2.72 52.05 7.01
C ASP A 728 -1.35 51.90 6.32
N ILE A 729 -1.10 52.71 5.28
CA ILE A 729 0.19 52.76 4.57
C ILE A 729 1.29 53.29 5.51
N ALA A 730 1.01 54.36 6.26
CA ALA A 730 1.96 54.93 7.21
C ALA A 730 2.30 53.96 8.36
N LYS A 731 1.32 53.19 8.86
CA LYS A 731 1.56 52.14 9.87
C LYS A 731 2.43 51.01 9.33
N SER A 732 2.19 50.58 8.09
CA SER A 732 3.05 49.59 7.41
C SER A 732 4.47 50.11 7.20
N GLN A 733 4.66 51.38 6.84
CA GLN A 733 5.99 51.98 6.68
C GLN A 733 6.76 52.04 8.00
N ALA A 734 6.12 52.51 9.08
CA ALA A 734 6.74 52.56 10.41
C ALA A 734 7.10 51.16 10.94
N PHE A 735 6.28 50.16 10.63
CA PHE A 735 6.55 48.76 10.96
C PHE A 735 7.76 48.21 10.18
N ASN A 736 7.89 48.56 8.90
CA ASN A 736 9.02 48.15 8.07
C ASN A 736 10.35 48.76 8.52
N GLU A 737 10.36 50.04 8.92
CA GLU A 737 11.57 50.69 9.46
C GLU A 737 12.04 50.03 10.77
N GLU A 738 11.11 49.55 11.60
CA GLU A 738 11.43 48.85 12.84
C GLU A 738 11.95 47.42 12.57
N LEU A 739 11.48 46.76 11.51
CA LEU A 739 12.00 45.46 11.07
C LEU A 739 13.42 45.57 10.47
N GLU A 740 13.70 46.64 9.72
CA GLU A 740 15.03 46.93 9.19
C GLU A 740 16.03 47.20 10.33
N ARG A 741 15.64 47.95 11.37
CA ARG A 741 16.49 48.11 12.59
C ARG A 741 16.82 46.79 13.28
N ARG A 742 15.96 45.77 13.15
CA ARG A 742 16.12 44.45 13.76
C ARG A 742 16.84 43.44 12.86
N GLY A 743 17.31 43.86 11.68
CA GLY A 743 18.07 43.01 10.76
C GLY A 743 17.23 41.96 10.02
N VAL A 744 15.91 42.17 9.90
CA VAL A 744 15.01 41.27 9.19
C VAL A 744 14.75 41.80 7.77
N THR A 745 15.23 41.11 6.74
CA THR A 745 14.95 41.44 5.33
C THR A 745 13.77 40.62 4.79
N GLY A 746 12.58 41.22 4.78
CA GLY A 746 11.36 40.69 4.15
C GLY A 746 10.74 41.73 3.21
N CYS A 747 10.25 41.27 2.05
CA CYS A 747 9.72 42.13 1.00
C CYS A 747 8.22 42.40 1.21
N VAL A 748 7.82 43.66 1.42
CA VAL A 748 6.44 44.13 1.29
C VAL A 748 6.42 45.30 0.30
N ILE A 749 5.42 45.28 -0.58
CA ILE A 749 5.21 46.11 -1.77
C ILE A 749 5.34 47.61 -1.45
N GLY A 750 6.29 48.30 -2.12
CA GLY A 750 6.38 49.76 -2.07
C GLY A 750 7.77 50.36 -2.31
N LYS A 751 8.50 49.96 -3.35
CA LYS A 751 9.63 50.74 -3.88
C LYS A 751 9.50 50.89 -5.39
N SER A 752 9.21 52.10 -5.86
CA SER A 752 9.37 52.49 -7.27
C SER A 752 10.86 52.67 -7.56
N ALA A 753 11.36 51.98 -8.57
CA ALA A 753 12.74 52.10 -9.03
C ALA A 753 12.96 53.45 -9.72
N GLY A 754 13.92 54.22 -9.20
CA GLY A 754 14.38 55.48 -9.79
C GLY A 754 15.46 56.11 -8.94
N ASP A 755 16.68 55.54 -8.97
CA ASP A 755 17.93 56.26 -9.23
C ASP A 755 19.15 55.34 -9.05
N LYS A 756 20.18 55.64 -9.85
CA LYS A 756 21.38 54.86 -10.15
C LYS A 756 22.49 55.00 -9.08
N GLU A 757 23.57 54.27 -9.33
CA GLU A 757 24.93 54.31 -8.72
C GLU A 757 25.07 53.52 -7.41
N SER A 758 26.12 52.75 -7.14
CA SER A 758 27.34 52.33 -7.84
C SER A 758 28.04 51.32 -6.94
N ASP A 759 28.94 50.54 -7.55
CA ASP A 759 30.08 49.84 -6.96
C ASP A 759 29.93 48.46 -6.30
N TYR A 760 30.66 47.53 -6.94
CA TYR A 760 31.14 46.26 -6.41
C TYR A 760 31.97 46.46 -5.13
N ILE A 761 31.74 45.60 -4.13
CA ILE A 761 32.67 44.60 -3.58
C ILE A 761 31.84 43.48 -2.95
#